data_AF-A0A063BNH5-F1
#
_entry.id   AF-A0A063BNH5-F1
#
_cell.length_a   1.000
_cell.length_b   1.000
_cell.length_c   1.000
_cell.angle_alpha   90.00
_cell.angle_beta   90.00
_cell.angle_gamma   90.00
#
_symmetry.space_group_name_H-M   'P 1'
#
loop_
_entity.id
_entity.type
_entity.pdbx_description
1 polymer ?
#
loop_
_entity_poly.entity_id
_entity_poly.type
_entity_poly.pdbx_seq_one_letter_code
_entity_poly.pdbx_strand_id
1 'polypeptide(L)'
;MNDKFRLLPVRAGGRLARSALVAGAVIPWPAAAEISDEGAQRANGVLLEIAPGSYTTTGHGQPVLTAVNGGVLTATGKTRVFSSGHNSPGATAEGTGSRVELRDTDIRTRGLLSAGIQVRYGGSALAERVSIDTDGDSAHGAYVGGSNARLRIADSAIVTRGTEAHGIAVNAAPGSTIDVTDTLIRTSGNFAYGLGFSYDGIRATLDRTDIRTSGDYASVLYMPGASSVTFRDSRLETDGFAALGVDTRAGDVELARTRVYTHGVSAHGLYASKEYDPTPVIRAIDTHIVTSGARSIGVVARLGGLVAMTGGSIETSGERAYGMLSSGGGSVASIEDGIVTTSGKNATALYTGANGTIDTLRTDVRATGEDALAAAVYGGTLNVDGGSLVSERYSAIDASNAVVSLRNGARVAGGNGTLLSVHAQSGEPVRLTLDTGAQATGDIVNQPSADGSPTAAVTDVALSGASAWTGATDAVRALSLDTGSRWNVTADSSVGSIALNDSTIAFAPPDTDAPRTLVVNGDYAAQDGRLVIHTAFRDDASPTDKLVIDGGHASGNTGIVVKRTGGDGAQTTIGIPVVETRNGGTTDAAAFMLDPASDGYRTGFGTLSAGGYDYMLTRGGQGGQDDDWYLVSARDGDASIEKETPPPRAAAPEPDAYLANADAAAMMAVHTLRQREDRSLRGGGSPSRPLDGAVWLRAEGQFTSLSGGTRSVSGNGRLVHAGADLLRFDDGRGGHFRFGAMGMYGSHTSWSTRTLWNATGQRDADATARGSVAGYNVGLYGTWYGDRDILSGPYVDAWVMYGAYANSVGGSLAGDSYRSRTVTGSLEAGYSFRFYERGDSRFFVEPEAQLVVSDYHAAAHQTPGGYLDALGSTDVLTRVGVRVHGITTMPAGRELRPFIEASWWHGPGSRSLALDGNAFSFGVPRDRAALRVGATGEFAKRFAVSASLGVESNLSDYAVVKGQLSMKYRW
;
A
#
# COMPACT_ATOMS: atom_id res chain seq x y z
N MET A 1 -7.54 -11.43 -11.40
CA MET A 1 -8.53 -11.87 -12.40
C MET A 1 -8.20 -11.23 -13.74
N ASN A 2 -7.97 -12.10 -14.73
CA ASN A 2 -7.97 -11.94 -16.19
C ASN A 2 -6.96 -11.03 -16.93
N ASP A 3 -6.19 -11.73 -17.77
CA ASP A 3 -5.78 -11.41 -19.14
C ASP A 3 -4.56 -10.51 -19.40
N LYS A 4 -3.40 -11.14 -19.68
CA LYS A 4 -2.92 -11.40 -21.06
C LYS A 4 -1.53 -12.06 -21.09
N PHE A 5 -1.50 -13.39 -21.20
CA PHE A 5 -0.33 -14.13 -21.70
C PHE A 5 -0.24 -13.92 -23.22
N ARG A 6 0.83 -13.27 -23.70
CA ARG A 6 1.17 -13.22 -25.14
C ARG A 6 2.09 -14.40 -25.46
N LEU A 7 1.52 -15.45 -26.03
CA LEU A 7 2.24 -16.51 -26.74
C LEU A 7 2.91 -15.91 -27.99
N LEU A 8 4.23 -16.02 -28.08
CA LEU A 8 5.00 -15.74 -29.29
C LEU A 8 4.92 -16.93 -30.26
N PRO A 9 5.02 -16.68 -31.58
CA PRO A 9 4.64 -17.65 -32.60
C PRO A 9 5.66 -18.79 -32.75
N VAL A 10 5.13 -20.01 -32.81
CA VAL A 10 5.85 -21.22 -33.25
C VAL A 10 6.37 -20.99 -34.66
N ARG A 11 7.69 -20.86 -34.80
CA ARG A 11 8.34 -20.95 -36.13
C ARG A 11 8.32 -22.41 -36.57
N ALA A 12 7.71 -22.62 -37.74
CA ALA A 12 7.55 -23.92 -38.39
C ALA A 12 8.89 -24.66 -38.53
N GLY A 13 8.92 -25.87 -37.99
CA GLY A 13 10.07 -26.78 -38.02
C GLY A 13 10.33 -27.32 -39.42
N GLY A 14 11.53 -27.07 -39.92
CA GLY A 14 12.15 -27.85 -40.99
C GLY A 14 13.07 -28.90 -40.37
N ARG A 15 12.70 -30.18 -40.56
CA ARG A 15 13.49 -31.41 -40.28
C ARG A 15 13.72 -31.79 -38.81
N LEU A 16 12.63 -32.17 -38.14
CA LEU A 16 12.60 -33.19 -37.06
C LEU A 16 11.68 -34.36 -37.46
N ALA A 17 11.70 -34.74 -38.75
CA ALA A 17 10.81 -35.78 -39.29
C ALA A 17 11.44 -37.20 -39.29
N ARG A 18 12.55 -37.44 -38.59
CA ARG A 18 13.14 -38.79 -38.48
C ARG A 18 13.48 -39.29 -37.07
N SER A 19 13.25 -38.52 -36.01
CA SER A 19 13.71 -38.89 -34.65
C SER A 19 12.58 -39.14 -33.64
N ALA A 20 11.32 -39.06 -34.05
CA ALA A 20 10.16 -39.27 -33.18
C ALA A 20 9.56 -40.67 -33.37
N LEU A 21 10.28 -41.73 -32.96
CA LEU A 21 9.70 -43.06 -32.63
C LEU A 21 10.74 -44.04 -32.06
N VAL A 22 11.49 -43.67 -31.02
CA VAL A 22 12.15 -44.67 -30.14
C VAL A 22 12.14 -44.18 -28.69
N ALA A 23 10.98 -44.29 -28.04
CA ALA A 23 10.88 -44.32 -26.59
C ALA A 23 9.84 -45.39 -26.24
N GLY A 24 10.28 -46.50 -25.63
CA GLY A 24 9.40 -47.52 -25.04
C GLY A 24 9.47 -48.92 -25.63
N ALA A 25 10.08 -49.13 -26.80
CA ALA A 25 10.34 -50.47 -27.31
C ALA A 25 11.85 -50.68 -27.46
N VAL A 26 12.41 -51.53 -26.61
CA VAL A 26 13.44 -52.45 -27.09
C VAL A 26 12.80 -53.11 -28.30
N ILE A 27 13.15 -52.71 -29.52
CA ILE A 27 12.93 -53.57 -30.67
C ILE A 27 14.02 -54.63 -30.50
N PRO A 28 13.73 -55.85 -30.03
CA PRO A 28 14.65 -56.94 -30.27
C PRO A 28 14.83 -56.97 -31.78
N TRP A 29 16.07 -56.78 -32.24
CA TRP A 29 16.40 -57.19 -33.60
C TRP A 29 15.92 -58.64 -33.74
N PRO A 30 15.25 -59.01 -34.85
CA PRO A 30 14.89 -60.39 -35.07
C PRO A 30 16.14 -61.26 -34.91
N ALA A 31 16.02 -62.31 -34.09
CA ALA A 31 17.06 -63.29 -33.95
C ALA A 31 17.32 -63.96 -35.30
N ALA A 32 18.60 -64.18 -35.59
CA ALA A 32 19.17 -64.99 -36.66
C ALA A 32 19.10 -64.43 -38.09
N ALA A 33 20.27 -63.97 -38.56
CA ALA A 33 21.06 -64.71 -39.53
C ALA A 33 22.53 -64.23 -39.40
N GLU A 34 23.44 -65.16 -39.09
CA GLU A 34 24.86 -65.05 -39.49
C GLU A 34 24.95 -64.67 -40.97
N ILE A 35 26.03 -63.99 -41.40
CA ILE A 35 26.56 -63.76 -42.77
C ILE A 35 27.28 -62.39 -42.72
N SER A 36 28.59 -62.21 -42.93
CA SER A 36 29.71 -63.01 -43.47
C SER A 36 31.04 -62.57 -42.81
N ASP A 37 31.99 -63.49 -42.65
CA ASP A 37 33.34 -63.22 -42.09
C ASP A 37 34.24 -62.42 -43.05
N GLU A 38 34.04 -61.11 -43.21
CA GLU A 38 35.09 -60.27 -43.85
C GLU A 38 36.23 -59.90 -42.88
N GLY A 39 36.12 -60.30 -41.60
CA GLY A 39 37.14 -60.04 -40.58
C GLY A 39 37.38 -58.55 -40.32
N ALA A 40 38.38 -58.25 -39.49
CA ALA A 40 38.76 -56.86 -39.18
C ALA A 40 39.36 -56.14 -40.40
N GLN A 41 38.91 -54.91 -40.65
CA GLN A 41 39.38 -54.05 -41.74
C GLN A 41 40.39 -53.02 -41.24
N ARG A 42 41.45 -52.77 -42.03
CA ARG A 42 42.57 -51.91 -41.61
C ARG A 42 43.08 -51.00 -42.74
N ALA A 43 42.88 -49.70 -42.58
CA ALA A 43 43.53 -48.64 -43.35
C ALA A 43 44.84 -48.22 -42.68
N ASN A 44 45.98 -48.56 -43.28
CA ASN A 44 47.31 -48.22 -42.76
C ASN A 44 48.04 -47.30 -43.74
N GLY A 45 48.02 -45.98 -43.50
CA GLY A 45 48.61 -44.97 -44.41
C GLY A 45 47.96 -44.88 -45.79
N VAL A 46 46.77 -45.48 -45.96
CA VAL A 46 46.01 -45.54 -47.22
C VAL A 46 44.58 -45.06 -47.01
N LEU A 47 43.93 -44.67 -48.10
CA LEU A 47 42.47 -44.54 -48.16
C LEU A 47 41.85 -45.91 -48.41
N LEU A 48 40.93 -46.35 -47.55
CA LEU A 48 40.20 -47.60 -47.65
C LEU A 48 38.70 -47.32 -47.52
N GLU A 49 37.96 -47.50 -48.60
CA GLU A 49 36.50 -47.55 -48.56
C GLU A 49 36.05 -49.01 -48.44
N ILE A 50 35.24 -49.32 -47.43
CA ILE A 50 34.72 -50.68 -47.22
C ILE A 50 33.32 -50.83 -47.82
N ALA A 51 32.99 -52.03 -48.28
CA ALA A 51 31.68 -52.31 -48.84
C ALA A 51 30.59 -52.34 -47.74
N PRO A 52 29.32 -52.03 -48.08
CA PRO A 52 28.20 -52.29 -47.17
C PRO A 52 28.16 -53.77 -46.81
N GLY A 53 28.13 -54.08 -45.51
CA GLY A 53 28.34 -55.45 -45.07
C GLY A 53 28.31 -55.60 -43.56
N SER A 54 28.67 -56.80 -43.08
CA SER A 54 28.80 -57.09 -41.65
C SER A 54 30.24 -57.46 -41.34
N TYR A 55 30.82 -56.79 -40.36
CA TYR A 55 32.21 -56.95 -39.94
C TYR A 55 32.24 -57.32 -38.46
N THR A 56 33.03 -58.32 -38.10
CA THR A 56 33.04 -58.86 -36.73
C THR A 56 34.43 -59.14 -36.18
N THR A 57 34.58 -59.06 -34.86
CA THR A 57 35.77 -59.50 -34.13
C THR A 57 35.41 -60.11 -32.78
N THR A 58 36.17 -61.12 -32.35
CA THR A 58 36.06 -61.75 -31.03
C THR A 58 37.36 -61.69 -30.24
N GLY A 59 38.47 -61.29 -30.89
CA GLY A 59 39.79 -61.25 -30.29
C GLY A 59 39.95 -60.08 -29.32
N HIS A 60 40.66 -60.30 -28.21
CA HIS A 60 40.99 -59.25 -27.25
C HIS A 60 41.90 -58.18 -27.89
N GLY A 61 41.58 -56.90 -27.68
CA GLY A 61 42.35 -55.79 -28.23
C GLY A 61 42.29 -55.62 -29.75
N GLN A 62 41.34 -56.27 -30.44
CA GLN A 62 41.26 -56.28 -31.91
C GLN A 62 40.08 -55.46 -32.39
N PRO A 63 40.26 -54.23 -32.90
CA PRO A 63 39.16 -53.43 -33.42
C PRO A 63 38.59 -53.99 -34.72
N VAL A 64 37.30 -53.79 -34.98
CA VAL A 64 36.68 -54.27 -36.23
C VAL A 64 37.09 -53.40 -37.43
N LEU A 65 37.03 -52.08 -37.30
CA LEU A 65 37.48 -51.12 -38.32
C LEU A 65 38.64 -50.30 -37.76
N THR A 66 39.76 -50.21 -38.48
CA THR A 66 40.97 -49.55 -37.98
C THR A 66 41.55 -48.59 -39.00
N ALA A 67 41.84 -47.35 -38.60
CA ALA A 67 42.62 -46.38 -39.35
C ALA A 67 43.87 -45.98 -38.55
N VAL A 68 45.06 -46.19 -39.11
CA VAL A 68 46.36 -45.92 -38.47
C VAL A 68 47.36 -45.29 -39.43
N ASN A 69 48.40 -44.65 -38.87
CA ASN A 69 49.52 -44.06 -39.62
C ASN A 69 49.07 -43.11 -40.76
N GLY A 70 48.05 -42.28 -40.53
CA GLY A 70 47.52 -41.38 -41.55
C GLY A 70 46.51 -42.02 -42.51
N GLY A 71 46.11 -43.27 -42.26
CA GLY A 71 45.08 -43.96 -43.05
C GLY A 71 43.68 -43.36 -42.85
N VAL A 72 42.85 -43.46 -43.88
CA VAL A 72 41.45 -43.01 -43.84
C VAL A 72 40.56 -44.19 -44.19
N LEU A 73 39.70 -44.61 -43.26
CA LEU A 73 38.72 -45.67 -43.48
C LEU A 73 37.32 -45.07 -43.62
N THR A 74 36.63 -45.36 -44.72
CA THR A 74 35.29 -44.83 -45.00
C THR A 74 34.27 -45.97 -45.14
N ALA A 75 33.13 -45.86 -44.46
CA ALA A 75 31.98 -46.73 -44.60
C ALA A 75 30.74 -45.87 -44.91
N THR A 76 30.33 -45.78 -46.18
CA THR A 76 29.30 -44.84 -46.64
C THR A 76 27.90 -45.44 -46.80
N GLY A 77 27.79 -46.77 -46.76
CA GLY A 77 26.52 -47.50 -46.88
C GLY A 77 26.23 -48.38 -45.67
N LYS A 78 25.06 -49.05 -45.68
CA LYS A 78 24.57 -49.86 -44.55
C LYS A 78 25.61 -50.87 -44.06
N THR A 79 26.20 -50.59 -42.91
CA THR A 79 27.31 -51.36 -42.35
C THR A 79 26.97 -51.82 -40.94
N ARG A 80 27.21 -53.09 -40.63
CA ARG A 80 27.06 -53.66 -39.28
C ARG A 80 28.44 -54.02 -38.74
N VAL A 81 28.74 -53.57 -37.53
CA VAL A 81 30.02 -53.78 -36.84
C VAL A 81 29.73 -54.48 -35.52
N PHE A 82 30.28 -55.66 -35.29
CA PHE A 82 30.06 -56.42 -34.06
C PHE A 82 31.38 -56.85 -33.40
N SER A 83 31.60 -56.43 -32.16
CA SER A 83 32.77 -56.83 -31.37
C SER A 83 32.36 -57.49 -30.06
N SER A 84 32.84 -58.71 -29.80
CA SER A 84 32.67 -59.37 -28.50
C SER A 84 33.96 -59.44 -27.69
N GLY A 85 35.09 -59.01 -28.24
CA GLY A 85 36.38 -59.01 -27.56
C GLY A 85 36.46 -57.93 -26.47
N HIS A 86 37.14 -58.23 -25.37
CA HIS A 86 37.48 -57.21 -24.36
C HIS A 86 38.44 -56.18 -24.96
N ASN A 87 38.29 -54.90 -24.58
CA ASN A 87 39.09 -53.77 -25.08
C ASN A 87 39.18 -53.73 -26.62
N SER A 88 38.10 -54.11 -27.32
CA SER A 88 38.10 -54.31 -28.77
C SER A 88 37.08 -53.39 -29.44
N PRO A 89 37.47 -52.17 -29.85
CA PRO A 89 36.53 -51.20 -30.36
C PRO A 89 35.81 -51.61 -31.65
N GLY A 90 34.62 -51.09 -31.89
CA GLY A 90 33.94 -51.24 -33.18
C GLY A 90 34.73 -50.56 -34.30
N ALA A 91 35.04 -49.27 -34.14
CA ALA A 91 35.90 -48.54 -35.06
C ALA A 91 36.98 -47.77 -34.31
N THR A 92 38.19 -47.70 -34.85
CA THR A 92 39.29 -46.94 -34.24
C THR A 92 40.06 -46.08 -35.25
N ALA A 93 40.43 -44.87 -34.84
CA ALA A 93 41.39 -44.01 -35.55
C ALA A 93 42.52 -43.63 -34.61
N GLU A 94 43.75 -44.03 -34.92
CA GLU A 94 44.91 -43.77 -34.05
C GLU A 94 46.06 -43.12 -34.82
N GLY A 95 46.60 -42.04 -34.26
CA GLY A 95 47.71 -41.28 -34.83
C GLY A 95 47.27 -40.08 -35.66
N THR A 96 48.14 -39.07 -35.74
CA THR A 96 47.92 -37.85 -36.52
C THR A 96 47.59 -38.18 -37.98
N GLY A 97 46.50 -37.61 -38.48
CA GLY A 97 46.03 -37.80 -39.85
C GLY A 97 45.18 -39.05 -40.06
N SER A 98 45.16 -39.98 -39.11
CA SER A 98 44.29 -41.15 -39.19
C SER A 98 42.82 -40.75 -39.01
N ARG A 99 41.93 -41.31 -39.82
CA ARG A 99 40.50 -40.98 -39.78
C ARG A 99 39.60 -42.17 -40.04
N VAL A 100 38.49 -42.25 -39.31
CA VAL A 100 37.35 -43.09 -39.66
C VAL A 100 36.14 -42.21 -40.00
N GLU A 101 35.50 -42.48 -41.14
CA GLU A 101 34.27 -41.81 -41.59
C GLU A 101 33.15 -42.85 -41.72
N LEU A 102 32.14 -42.77 -40.87
CA LEU A 102 31.03 -43.72 -40.77
C LEU A 102 29.70 -43.05 -41.12
N ARG A 103 28.92 -43.70 -41.99
CA ARG A 103 27.60 -43.26 -42.38
C ARG A 103 26.66 -44.44 -42.49
N ASP A 104 25.47 -44.35 -41.88
CA ASP A 104 24.46 -45.42 -41.88
C ASP A 104 25.02 -46.74 -41.30
N THR A 105 25.73 -46.65 -40.18
CA THR A 105 26.45 -47.77 -39.54
C THR A 105 25.82 -48.16 -38.19
N ASP A 106 25.61 -49.46 -37.97
CA ASP A 106 25.23 -50.03 -36.68
C ASP A 106 26.45 -50.68 -36.02
N ILE A 107 26.86 -50.21 -34.84
CA ILE A 107 27.98 -50.72 -34.06
C ILE A 107 27.45 -51.37 -32.78
N ARG A 108 27.87 -52.62 -32.52
CA ARG A 108 27.63 -53.33 -31.27
C ARG A 108 28.92 -53.80 -30.64
N THR A 109 29.12 -53.51 -29.36
CA THR A 109 30.26 -54.02 -28.60
C THR A 109 29.81 -54.67 -27.29
N ARG A 110 30.34 -55.87 -26.98
CA ARG A 110 29.94 -56.66 -25.80
C ARG A 110 31.06 -56.88 -24.76
N GLY A 111 32.31 -56.56 -25.11
CA GLY A 111 33.45 -56.78 -24.22
C GLY A 111 33.64 -55.67 -23.19
N LEU A 112 34.14 -56.04 -22.00
CA LEU A 112 34.73 -55.12 -21.00
C LEU A 112 35.64 -54.07 -21.66
N LEU A 113 35.56 -52.80 -21.25
CA LEU A 113 36.40 -51.69 -21.76
C LEU A 113 36.28 -51.43 -23.28
N SER A 114 35.32 -52.06 -23.97
CA SER A 114 35.19 -51.90 -25.42
C SER A 114 34.44 -50.61 -25.77
N ALA A 115 34.96 -49.86 -26.75
CA ALA A 115 34.32 -48.65 -27.25
C ALA A 115 33.58 -48.90 -28.57
N GLY A 116 32.45 -48.25 -28.83
CA GLY A 116 31.86 -48.25 -30.17
C GLY A 116 32.80 -47.60 -31.19
N ILE A 117 33.20 -46.36 -30.91
CA ILE A 117 34.22 -45.60 -31.66
C ILE A 117 35.36 -45.24 -30.72
N GLN A 118 36.60 -45.46 -31.13
CA GLN A 118 37.80 -45.04 -30.40
C GLN A 118 38.62 -44.08 -31.27
N VAL A 119 39.03 -42.94 -30.71
CA VAL A 119 39.96 -42.02 -31.38
C VAL A 119 41.12 -41.69 -30.46
N ARG A 120 42.35 -41.85 -30.96
CA ARG A 120 43.56 -41.65 -30.14
C ARG A 120 44.68 -40.87 -30.82
N TYR A 121 45.44 -40.12 -30.03
CA TYR A 121 46.73 -39.53 -30.40
C TYR A 121 46.70 -38.75 -31.74
N GLY A 122 45.82 -37.76 -31.86
CA GLY A 122 45.65 -36.96 -33.09
C GLY A 122 44.72 -37.57 -34.14
N GLY A 123 44.17 -38.77 -33.89
CA GLY A 123 43.18 -39.42 -34.74
C GLY A 123 41.83 -38.68 -34.77
N SER A 124 41.04 -38.95 -35.80
CA SER A 124 39.73 -38.33 -35.98
C SER A 124 38.62 -39.30 -36.38
N ALA A 125 37.38 -39.03 -35.94
CA ALA A 125 36.21 -39.77 -36.37
C ALA A 125 35.07 -38.82 -36.76
N LEU A 126 34.42 -39.12 -37.90
CA LEU A 126 33.19 -38.48 -38.36
C LEU A 126 32.11 -39.56 -38.45
N ALA A 127 31.07 -39.46 -37.64
CA ALA A 127 29.95 -40.40 -37.61
C ALA A 127 28.62 -39.67 -37.87
N GLU A 128 27.88 -40.09 -38.89
CA GLU A 128 26.55 -39.54 -39.23
C GLU A 128 25.54 -40.69 -39.39
N ARG A 129 24.37 -40.62 -38.76
CA ARG A 129 23.38 -41.72 -38.79
C ARG A 129 23.96 -43.04 -38.32
N VAL A 130 24.66 -43.01 -37.19
CA VAL A 130 25.24 -44.20 -36.56
C VAL A 130 24.41 -44.60 -35.35
N SER A 131 24.20 -45.91 -35.18
CA SER A 131 23.66 -46.49 -33.95
C SER A 131 24.78 -47.23 -33.22
N ILE A 132 25.09 -46.85 -31.98
CA ILE A 132 26.10 -47.49 -31.14
C ILE A 132 25.41 -48.14 -29.95
N ASP A 133 25.66 -49.42 -29.73
CA ASP A 133 25.09 -50.21 -28.65
C ASP A 133 26.19 -51.00 -27.92
N THR A 134 26.49 -50.61 -26.68
CA THR A 134 27.50 -51.26 -25.82
C THR A 134 26.88 -51.78 -24.52
N ASP A 135 27.36 -52.92 -23.99
CA ASP A 135 26.84 -53.49 -22.74
C ASP A 135 27.87 -54.10 -21.76
N GLY A 136 29.17 -53.95 -22.02
CA GLY A 136 30.22 -54.36 -21.08
C GLY A 136 30.46 -53.33 -19.97
N ASP A 137 30.98 -53.78 -18.81
CA ASP A 137 31.47 -52.84 -17.79
C ASP A 137 32.62 -51.99 -18.35
N SER A 138 32.63 -50.72 -17.97
CA SER A 138 33.51 -49.67 -18.51
C SER A 138 33.49 -49.60 -20.05
N ALA A 139 32.44 -50.09 -20.72
CA ALA A 139 32.29 -49.98 -22.16
C ALA A 139 31.69 -48.61 -22.52
N HIS A 140 32.23 -47.98 -23.56
CA HIS A 140 31.86 -46.61 -23.92
C HIS A 140 31.27 -46.53 -25.33
N GLY A 141 30.35 -45.60 -25.57
CA GLY A 141 29.83 -45.37 -26.91
C GLY A 141 30.93 -44.84 -27.82
N ALA A 142 31.60 -43.79 -27.36
CA ALA A 142 32.85 -43.30 -27.92
C ALA A 142 33.92 -43.12 -26.84
N TYR A 143 35.18 -43.38 -27.19
CA TYR A 143 36.35 -43.12 -26.35
C TYR A 143 37.34 -42.23 -27.08
N VAL A 144 37.78 -41.14 -26.43
CA VAL A 144 38.77 -40.20 -26.92
C VAL A 144 39.97 -40.19 -25.98
N GLY A 145 41.18 -40.41 -26.48
CA GLY A 145 42.37 -40.42 -25.65
C GLY A 145 43.64 -39.90 -26.34
N GLY A 146 44.59 -39.37 -25.57
CA GLY A 146 45.79 -38.76 -26.16
C GLY A 146 45.50 -37.41 -26.84
N SER A 147 46.55 -36.61 -27.02
CA SER A 147 46.39 -35.21 -27.40
C SER A 147 45.80 -35.01 -28.81
N ASN A 148 45.09 -33.89 -28.99
CA ASN A 148 44.61 -33.37 -30.28
C ASN A 148 43.70 -34.31 -31.09
N ALA A 149 42.97 -35.21 -30.44
CA ALA A 149 41.99 -36.07 -31.11
C ALA A 149 40.71 -35.27 -31.47
N ARG A 150 39.97 -35.71 -32.49
CA ARG A 150 38.72 -35.06 -32.92
C ARG A 150 37.60 -36.06 -33.09
N LEU A 151 36.48 -35.84 -32.42
CA LEU A 151 35.29 -36.66 -32.54
C LEU A 151 34.12 -35.79 -33.02
N ARG A 152 33.49 -36.17 -34.13
CA ARG A 152 32.25 -35.54 -34.59
C ARG A 152 31.16 -36.60 -34.79
N ILE A 153 30.03 -36.44 -34.10
CA ILE A 153 28.87 -37.32 -34.18
C ILE A 153 27.62 -36.50 -34.51
N ALA A 154 26.86 -36.90 -35.52
CA ALA A 154 25.63 -36.21 -35.94
C ALA A 154 24.49 -37.17 -36.26
N ASP A 155 23.23 -36.78 -35.99
CA ASP A 155 22.02 -37.53 -36.35
C ASP A 155 22.09 -39.01 -35.92
N SER A 156 22.57 -39.27 -34.69
CA SER A 156 22.99 -40.61 -34.24
C SER A 156 22.34 -41.02 -32.92
N ALA A 157 22.49 -42.29 -32.56
CA ALA A 157 22.03 -42.83 -31.28
C ALA A 157 23.14 -43.65 -30.59
N ILE A 158 23.41 -43.37 -29.32
CA ILE A 158 24.38 -44.08 -28.49
C ILE A 158 23.64 -44.66 -27.29
N VAL A 159 23.76 -45.97 -27.07
CA VAL A 159 23.18 -46.67 -25.92
C VAL A 159 24.28 -47.48 -25.23
N THR A 160 24.60 -47.16 -23.98
CA THR A 160 25.60 -47.89 -23.20
C THR A 160 25.01 -48.48 -21.93
N ARG A 161 25.42 -49.70 -21.59
CA ARG A 161 25.01 -50.45 -20.40
C ARG A 161 26.24 -51.00 -19.68
N GLY A 162 26.31 -50.86 -18.37
CA GLY A 162 27.43 -51.38 -17.57
C GLY A 162 27.86 -50.40 -16.48
N THR A 163 28.54 -50.93 -15.45
CA THR A 163 29.17 -50.10 -14.41
C THR A 163 30.26 -49.25 -15.05
N GLU A 164 30.35 -47.97 -14.71
CA GLU A 164 31.29 -47.00 -15.31
C GLU A 164 31.19 -46.89 -16.86
N ALA A 165 30.07 -47.30 -17.45
CA ALA A 165 29.83 -47.16 -18.88
C ALA A 165 29.52 -45.70 -19.22
N HIS A 166 30.06 -45.19 -20.33
CA HIS A 166 29.89 -43.77 -20.70
C HIS A 166 29.41 -43.62 -22.14
N GLY A 167 28.54 -42.65 -22.42
CA GLY A 167 28.16 -42.32 -23.79
C GLY A 167 29.39 -41.87 -24.58
N ILE A 168 30.10 -40.89 -24.04
CA ILE A 168 31.39 -40.43 -24.53
C ILE A 168 32.37 -40.30 -23.36
N ALA A 169 33.43 -41.10 -23.38
CA ALA A 169 34.53 -41.04 -22.43
C ALA A 169 35.71 -40.27 -23.05
N VAL A 170 36.27 -39.30 -22.31
CA VAL A 170 37.46 -38.56 -22.72
C VAL A 170 38.49 -38.62 -21.60
N ASN A 171 39.63 -39.24 -21.87
CA ASN A 171 40.66 -39.50 -20.88
C ASN A 171 42.06 -39.08 -21.40
N ALA A 172 42.74 -38.21 -20.66
CA ALA A 172 44.09 -37.71 -20.96
C ALA A 172 44.24 -37.21 -22.41
N ALA A 173 43.32 -36.34 -22.85
CA ALA A 173 43.20 -35.93 -24.26
C ALA A 173 43.30 -34.41 -24.47
N PRO A 174 44.37 -33.73 -24.00
CA PRO A 174 44.48 -32.28 -24.08
C PRO A 174 44.46 -31.79 -25.53
N GLY A 175 43.76 -30.68 -25.77
CA GLY A 175 43.57 -30.08 -27.09
C GLY A 175 42.53 -30.78 -27.97
N SER A 176 41.87 -31.82 -27.46
CA SER A 176 40.87 -32.57 -28.23
C SER A 176 39.54 -31.82 -28.33
N THR A 177 38.85 -32.00 -29.46
CA THR A 177 37.55 -31.38 -29.74
C THR A 177 36.47 -32.43 -29.98
N ILE A 178 35.33 -32.29 -29.31
CA ILE A 178 34.18 -33.19 -29.42
C ILE A 178 32.97 -32.38 -29.87
N ASP A 179 32.43 -32.67 -31.06
CA ASP A 179 31.25 -32.01 -31.60
C ASP A 179 30.11 -33.03 -31.78
N VAL A 180 29.02 -32.85 -31.03
CA VAL A 180 27.86 -33.74 -31.06
C VAL A 180 26.63 -32.93 -31.46
N THR A 181 25.87 -33.41 -32.45
CA THR A 181 24.70 -32.68 -32.96
C THR A 181 23.54 -33.61 -33.26
N ASP A 182 22.31 -33.21 -32.93
CA ASP A 182 21.09 -33.97 -33.26
C ASP A 182 21.18 -35.46 -32.84
N THR A 183 21.72 -35.72 -31.64
CA THR A 183 22.11 -37.08 -31.20
C THR A 183 21.44 -37.46 -29.88
N LEU A 184 20.98 -38.71 -29.81
CA LEU A 184 20.44 -39.36 -28.62
C LEU A 184 21.55 -40.12 -27.89
N ILE A 185 21.71 -39.90 -26.58
CA ILE A 185 22.64 -40.66 -25.73
C ILE A 185 21.86 -41.21 -24.54
N ARG A 186 21.88 -42.53 -24.38
CA ARG A 186 21.28 -43.25 -23.26
C ARG A 186 22.35 -44.08 -22.56
N THR A 187 22.57 -43.86 -21.28
CA THR A 187 23.55 -44.63 -20.50
C THR A 187 22.89 -45.21 -19.26
N SER A 188 23.31 -46.40 -18.85
CA SER A 188 22.80 -46.98 -17.61
C SER A 188 23.80 -47.88 -16.89
N GLY A 189 23.85 -47.77 -15.57
CA GLY A 189 24.74 -48.50 -14.67
C GLY A 189 25.25 -47.59 -13.55
N ASN A 190 25.85 -48.17 -12.51
CA ASN A 190 26.46 -47.39 -11.43
C ASN A 190 27.65 -46.59 -11.99
N PHE A 191 27.79 -45.33 -11.58
CA PHE A 191 28.82 -44.41 -12.10
C PHE A 191 28.78 -44.26 -13.64
N ALA A 192 27.61 -44.46 -14.27
CA ALA A 192 27.46 -44.27 -15.70
C ALA A 192 27.31 -42.79 -16.05
N TYR A 193 28.04 -42.32 -17.06
CA TYR A 193 28.04 -40.92 -17.47
C TYR A 193 27.59 -40.72 -18.91
N GLY A 194 26.83 -39.67 -19.20
CA GLY A 194 26.56 -39.28 -20.58
C GLY A 194 27.89 -38.88 -21.25
N LEU A 195 28.62 -38.01 -20.57
CA LEU A 195 29.94 -37.51 -20.89
C LEU A 195 30.84 -37.60 -19.65
N GLY A 196 31.96 -38.31 -19.75
CA GLY A 196 32.95 -38.42 -18.66
C GLY A 196 34.30 -37.85 -19.09
N PHE A 197 34.65 -36.65 -18.61
CA PHE A 197 35.84 -35.89 -19.04
C PHE A 197 36.84 -35.75 -17.89
N SER A 198 37.76 -36.71 -17.78
CA SER A 198 38.56 -36.90 -16.56
C SER A 198 39.76 -35.95 -16.40
N TYR A 199 40.11 -35.16 -17.41
CA TYR A 199 41.35 -34.34 -17.44
C TYR A 199 41.13 -32.99 -18.12
N ASP A 200 42.20 -32.19 -18.19
CA ASP A 200 42.17 -30.80 -18.66
C ASP A 200 42.27 -30.65 -20.18
N GLY A 201 41.88 -29.47 -20.66
CA GLY A 201 42.15 -29.01 -22.03
C GLY A 201 41.24 -29.63 -23.09
N ILE A 202 40.10 -30.18 -22.71
CA ILE A 202 39.10 -30.73 -23.63
C ILE A 202 38.09 -29.62 -23.98
N ARG A 203 37.66 -29.56 -25.25
CA ARG A 203 36.56 -28.68 -25.68
C ARG A 203 35.44 -29.51 -26.29
N ALA A 204 34.22 -29.37 -25.80
CA ALA A 204 33.06 -30.06 -26.36
C ALA A 204 31.90 -29.11 -26.65
N THR A 205 31.23 -29.33 -27.79
CA THR A 205 29.98 -28.67 -28.16
C THR A 205 28.91 -29.72 -28.40
N LEU A 206 27.76 -29.57 -27.73
CA LEU A 206 26.59 -30.43 -27.87
C LEU A 206 25.39 -29.57 -28.26
N ASP A 207 24.82 -29.84 -29.43
CA ASP A 207 23.75 -29.04 -30.00
C ASP A 207 22.55 -29.94 -30.38
N ARG A 208 21.36 -29.62 -29.84
CA ARG A 208 20.14 -30.45 -29.99
C ARG A 208 20.37 -31.91 -29.61
N THR A 209 20.96 -32.12 -28.44
CA THR A 209 21.23 -33.46 -27.90
C THR A 209 20.22 -33.83 -26.83
N ASP A 210 19.82 -35.11 -26.78
CA ASP A 210 19.01 -35.67 -25.70
C ASP A 210 19.84 -36.74 -24.98
N ILE A 211 20.30 -36.41 -23.77
CA ILE A 211 21.15 -37.28 -22.96
C ILE A 211 20.37 -37.71 -21.74
N ARG A 212 20.21 -39.02 -21.55
CA ARG A 212 19.67 -39.59 -20.31
C ARG A 212 20.64 -40.60 -19.72
N THR A 213 20.89 -40.47 -18.43
CA THR A 213 21.65 -41.44 -17.65
C THR A 213 20.77 -42.03 -16.55
N SER A 214 21.00 -43.30 -16.19
CA SER A 214 20.29 -43.96 -15.10
C SER A 214 21.22 -44.86 -14.30
N GLY A 215 21.20 -44.75 -12.99
CA GLY A 215 22.04 -45.50 -12.07
C GLY A 215 22.55 -44.64 -10.92
N ASP A 216 23.01 -45.29 -9.85
CA ASP A 216 23.54 -44.57 -8.70
C ASP A 216 24.87 -43.89 -9.05
N TYR A 217 25.04 -42.66 -8.56
CA TYR A 217 26.17 -41.78 -8.87
C TYR A 217 26.36 -41.49 -10.38
N ALA A 218 25.29 -41.66 -11.18
CA ALA A 218 25.31 -41.35 -12.60
C ALA A 218 25.20 -39.84 -12.85
N SER A 219 25.78 -39.36 -13.95
CA SER A 219 25.75 -37.94 -14.32
C SER A 219 25.60 -37.73 -15.82
N VAL A 220 24.88 -36.70 -16.29
CA VAL A 220 24.94 -36.37 -17.73
C VAL A 220 26.34 -35.90 -18.08
N LEU A 221 26.90 -34.96 -17.32
CA LEU A 221 28.28 -34.53 -17.45
C LEU A 221 29.02 -34.72 -16.12
N TYR A 222 30.13 -35.45 -16.16
CA TYR A 222 31.12 -35.51 -15.09
C TYR A 222 32.46 -34.94 -15.58
N MET A 223 32.88 -33.82 -15.01
CA MET A 223 34.04 -33.05 -15.46
C MET A 223 34.92 -32.58 -14.28
N PRO A 224 35.80 -33.45 -13.76
CA PRO A 224 36.74 -33.08 -12.70
C PRO A 224 37.85 -32.14 -13.17
N GLY A 225 38.29 -32.22 -14.44
CA GLY A 225 39.40 -31.43 -14.98
C GLY A 225 38.99 -30.08 -15.58
N ALA A 226 39.98 -29.24 -15.86
CA ALA A 226 39.85 -27.90 -16.45
C ALA A 226 39.56 -27.99 -17.97
N SER A 227 38.31 -28.32 -18.29
CA SER A 227 37.79 -28.48 -19.65
C SER A 227 36.57 -27.58 -19.88
N SER A 228 36.19 -27.36 -21.15
CA SER A 228 35.04 -26.52 -21.51
C SER A 228 33.97 -27.28 -22.27
N VAL A 229 32.71 -27.20 -21.82
CA VAL A 229 31.57 -27.87 -22.46
C VAL A 229 30.44 -26.89 -22.70
N THR A 230 29.91 -26.85 -23.92
CA THR A 230 28.73 -26.03 -24.27
C THR A 230 27.56 -26.91 -24.71
N PHE A 231 26.41 -26.73 -24.08
CA PHE A 231 25.12 -27.31 -24.49
C PHE A 231 24.21 -26.24 -25.09
N ARG A 232 23.61 -26.53 -26.25
CA ARG A 232 22.60 -25.68 -26.89
C ARG A 232 21.36 -26.49 -27.24
N ASP A 233 20.18 -25.95 -26.94
CA ASP A 233 18.89 -26.50 -27.34
C ASP A 233 18.73 -28.00 -26.97
N SER A 234 19.27 -28.40 -25.81
CA SER A 234 19.47 -29.80 -25.42
C SER A 234 18.58 -30.20 -24.22
N ARG A 235 18.42 -31.52 -24.04
CA ARG A 235 17.78 -32.14 -22.86
C ARG A 235 18.79 -33.01 -22.13
N LEU A 236 18.97 -32.74 -20.84
CA LEU A 236 19.83 -33.50 -19.94
C LEU A 236 18.96 -34.13 -18.87
N GLU A 237 19.05 -35.43 -18.68
CA GLU A 237 18.23 -36.15 -17.71
C GLU A 237 19.03 -37.20 -16.94
N THR A 238 18.88 -37.22 -15.62
CA THR A 238 19.47 -38.26 -14.76
C THR A 238 18.43 -38.86 -13.82
N ASP A 239 18.68 -40.10 -13.42
CA ASP A 239 17.85 -40.87 -12.50
C ASP A 239 18.72 -41.81 -11.65
N GLY A 240 18.64 -41.71 -10.33
CA GLY A 240 19.41 -42.55 -9.39
C GLY A 240 19.79 -41.84 -8.10
N PHE A 241 20.35 -42.59 -7.13
CA PHE A 241 20.90 -41.97 -5.92
C PHE A 241 22.12 -41.11 -6.26
N ALA A 242 22.17 -39.88 -5.73
CA ALA A 242 23.27 -38.94 -5.96
C ALA A 242 23.56 -38.66 -7.46
N ALA A 243 22.53 -38.75 -8.31
CA ALA A 243 22.68 -38.58 -9.74
C ALA A 243 22.65 -37.09 -10.15
N LEU A 244 23.61 -36.63 -10.95
CA LEU A 244 23.83 -35.21 -11.22
C LEU A 244 23.58 -34.83 -12.69
N GLY A 245 22.91 -33.71 -12.96
CA GLY A 245 22.80 -33.20 -14.32
C GLY A 245 24.17 -32.79 -14.87
N VAL A 246 24.75 -31.76 -14.27
CA VAL A 246 26.07 -31.24 -14.61
C VAL A 246 26.94 -31.24 -13.37
N ASP A 247 28.08 -31.93 -13.42
CA ASP A 247 29.08 -31.92 -12.37
C ASP A 247 30.42 -31.39 -12.90
N THR A 248 30.84 -30.21 -12.43
CA THR A 248 32.14 -29.61 -12.74
C THR A 248 32.93 -29.29 -11.47
N ARG A 249 34.22 -29.64 -11.47
CA ARG A 249 35.14 -29.40 -10.34
C ARG A 249 36.25 -28.40 -10.63
N ALA A 250 36.59 -28.19 -11.90
CA ALA A 250 37.63 -27.25 -12.33
C ALA A 250 37.38 -26.60 -13.70
N GLY A 251 36.27 -26.93 -14.38
CA GLY A 251 36.03 -26.52 -15.76
C GLY A 251 34.86 -25.56 -15.93
N ASP A 252 34.68 -25.12 -17.18
CA ASP A 252 33.65 -24.18 -17.61
C ASP A 252 32.52 -24.90 -18.35
N VAL A 253 31.28 -24.71 -17.91
CA VAL A 253 30.09 -25.25 -18.58
C VAL A 253 29.17 -24.11 -19.00
N GLU A 254 28.78 -24.10 -20.27
CA GLU A 254 27.77 -23.18 -20.80
C GLU A 254 26.51 -23.95 -21.21
N LEU A 255 25.34 -23.48 -20.77
CA LEU A 255 24.04 -24.00 -21.17
C LEU A 255 23.22 -22.87 -21.80
N ALA A 256 22.61 -23.12 -22.96
CA ALA A 256 21.71 -22.17 -23.60
C ALA A 256 20.46 -22.88 -24.11
N ARG A 257 19.28 -22.46 -23.64
CA ARG A 257 17.97 -23.08 -23.96
C ARG A 257 17.94 -24.59 -23.69
N THR A 258 18.53 -24.98 -22.56
CA THR A 258 18.67 -26.39 -22.17
C THR A 258 17.66 -26.74 -21.07
N ARG A 259 17.19 -27.99 -21.04
CA ARG A 259 16.38 -28.52 -19.93
C ARG A 259 17.16 -29.58 -19.17
N VAL A 260 17.26 -29.43 -17.86
CA VAL A 260 17.96 -30.35 -16.96
C VAL A 260 16.94 -30.99 -16.02
N TYR A 261 16.86 -32.32 -16.02
CA TYR A 261 15.96 -33.09 -15.18
C TYR A 261 16.77 -34.06 -14.31
N THR A 262 16.57 -34.05 -13.00
CA THR A 262 17.20 -35.03 -12.12
C THR A 262 16.19 -35.66 -11.17
N HIS A 263 16.32 -36.97 -10.97
CA HIS A 263 15.39 -37.75 -10.16
C HIS A 263 16.17 -38.67 -9.22
N GLY A 264 15.74 -38.73 -7.95
CA GLY A 264 16.34 -39.58 -6.95
C GLY A 264 16.79 -38.83 -5.69
N VAL A 265 17.12 -39.57 -4.65
CA VAL A 265 17.61 -39.00 -3.39
C VAL A 265 18.98 -38.37 -3.63
N SER A 266 19.16 -37.12 -3.17
CA SER A 266 20.36 -36.32 -3.39
C SER A 266 20.71 -36.10 -4.88
N ALA A 267 19.74 -36.16 -5.78
CA ALA A 267 19.96 -35.86 -7.19
C ALA A 267 20.02 -34.34 -7.42
N HIS A 268 21.11 -33.81 -7.99
CA HIS A 268 21.31 -32.36 -8.15
C HIS A 268 21.37 -31.93 -9.62
N GLY A 269 20.81 -30.77 -9.95
CA GLY A 269 20.75 -30.26 -11.32
C GLY A 269 22.11 -29.77 -11.82
N LEU A 270 22.54 -28.60 -11.37
CA LEU A 270 23.83 -27.99 -11.69
C LEU A 270 24.73 -28.00 -10.46
N TYR A 271 25.94 -28.52 -10.59
CA TYR A 271 26.85 -28.74 -9.49
C TYR A 271 28.25 -28.22 -9.79
N ALA A 272 28.61 -27.08 -9.19
CA ALA A 272 29.93 -26.48 -9.26
C ALA A 272 30.61 -26.53 -7.89
N SER A 273 31.69 -27.30 -7.77
CA SER A 273 32.40 -27.49 -6.51
C SER A 273 33.89 -27.40 -6.72
N LYS A 274 34.55 -26.36 -6.19
CA LYS A 274 36.00 -26.19 -6.34
C LYS A 274 36.77 -27.20 -5.48
N GLU A 275 37.00 -28.39 -6.04
CA GLU A 275 37.85 -29.42 -5.44
C GLU A 275 39.26 -29.41 -6.03
N TYR A 276 39.41 -28.77 -7.19
CA TYR A 276 40.69 -28.55 -7.88
C TYR A 276 40.79 -27.06 -8.30
N ASP A 277 41.95 -26.67 -8.81
CA ASP A 277 42.15 -25.36 -9.45
C ASP A 277 42.19 -25.55 -10.98
N PRO A 278 41.58 -24.67 -11.80
CA PRO A 278 40.94 -23.39 -11.47
C PRO A 278 39.51 -23.51 -10.90
N THR A 279 38.89 -22.38 -10.57
CA THR A 279 37.50 -22.32 -10.09
C THR A 279 36.51 -22.82 -11.14
N PRO A 280 35.63 -23.81 -10.83
CA PRO A 280 34.61 -24.27 -11.75
C PRO A 280 33.51 -23.23 -11.92
N VAL A 281 33.04 -23.07 -13.16
CA VAL A 281 31.97 -22.12 -13.49
C VAL A 281 30.90 -22.77 -14.36
N ILE A 282 29.63 -22.54 -14.02
CA ILE A 282 28.48 -22.87 -14.86
C ILE A 282 27.75 -21.59 -15.22
N ARG A 283 27.54 -21.34 -16.52
CA ARG A 283 26.72 -20.25 -17.05
C ARG A 283 25.52 -20.81 -17.79
N ALA A 284 24.32 -20.41 -17.40
CA ALA A 284 23.10 -20.90 -18.00
C ALA A 284 22.21 -19.75 -18.48
N ILE A 285 21.78 -19.79 -19.74
CA ILE A 285 20.86 -18.82 -20.34
C ILE A 285 19.60 -19.56 -20.77
N ASP A 286 18.42 -19.04 -20.40
CA ASP A 286 17.11 -19.63 -20.71
C ASP A 286 17.04 -21.13 -20.39
N THR A 287 17.63 -21.55 -19.27
CA THR A 287 17.76 -22.96 -18.88
C THR A 287 16.74 -23.30 -17.79
N HIS A 288 16.06 -24.43 -17.97
CA HIS A 288 15.05 -24.93 -17.04
C HIS A 288 15.56 -26.15 -16.30
N ILE A 289 15.59 -26.09 -14.96
CA ILE A 289 16.06 -27.14 -14.08
C ILE A 289 14.88 -27.68 -13.30
N VAL A 290 14.68 -29.00 -13.33
CA VAL A 290 13.68 -29.71 -12.52
C VAL A 290 14.39 -30.81 -11.75
N THR A 291 14.32 -30.76 -10.43
CA THR A 291 14.88 -31.82 -9.56
C THR A 291 13.80 -32.41 -8.67
N SER A 292 13.85 -33.73 -8.47
CA SER A 292 12.89 -34.43 -7.63
C SER A 292 13.57 -35.50 -6.78
N GLY A 293 13.17 -35.59 -5.52
CA GLY A 293 13.68 -36.54 -4.54
C GLY A 293 14.11 -35.88 -3.25
N ALA A 294 14.17 -36.65 -2.16
CA ALA A 294 14.62 -36.12 -0.88
C ALA A 294 16.06 -35.58 -0.99
N ARG A 295 16.32 -34.40 -0.42
CA ARG A 295 17.64 -33.72 -0.48
C ARG A 295 18.12 -33.39 -1.90
N SER A 296 17.24 -33.38 -2.91
CA SER A 296 17.60 -32.92 -4.26
C SER A 296 17.89 -31.42 -4.24
N ILE A 297 18.78 -30.96 -5.14
CA ILE A 297 19.13 -29.53 -5.21
C ILE A 297 19.16 -29.07 -6.67
N GLY A 298 18.50 -27.97 -6.99
CA GLY A 298 18.51 -27.39 -8.33
C GLY A 298 19.91 -26.94 -8.75
N VAL A 299 20.48 -26.02 -7.97
CA VAL A 299 21.80 -25.43 -8.21
C VAL A 299 22.66 -25.52 -6.96
N VAL A 300 23.90 -25.99 -7.11
CA VAL A 300 24.90 -26.06 -6.05
C VAL A 300 26.16 -25.31 -6.47
N ALA A 301 26.53 -24.31 -5.68
CA ALA A 301 27.83 -23.65 -5.70
C ALA A 301 28.53 -23.90 -4.35
N ARG A 302 29.66 -24.60 -4.34
CA ARG A 302 30.38 -24.84 -3.07
C ARG A 302 31.89 -24.76 -3.18
N LEU A 303 32.53 -24.53 -2.04
CA LEU A 303 33.99 -24.48 -1.88
C LEU A 303 34.69 -23.44 -2.78
N GLY A 304 33.96 -22.47 -3.33
CA GLY A 304 34.47 -21.48 -4.28
C GLY A 304 33.91 -21.62 -5.70
N GLY A 305 33.00 -22.56 -5.96
CA GLY A 305 32.35 -22.74 -7.26
C GLY A 305 31.38 -21.60 -7.61
N LEU A 306 31.18 -21.36 -8.91
CA LEU A 306 30.35 -20.26 -9.41
C LEU A 306 29.25 -20.80 -10.35
N VAL A 307 28.00 -20.43 -10.09
CA VAL A 307 26.88 -20.70 -10.99
C VAL A 307 26.13 -19.40 -11.25
N ALA A 308 25.98 -19.03 -12.52
CA ALA A 308 25.25 -17.85 -12.94
C ALA A 308 24.16 -18.21 -13.96
N MET A 309 22.93 -17.83 -13.66
CA MET A 309 21.76 -18.06 -14.52
C MET A 309 21.13 -16.73 -14.96
N THR A 310 20.76 -16.62 -16.24
CA THR A 310 19.99 -15.50 -16.79
C THR A 310 18.77 -16.06 -17.53
N GLY A 311 17.58 -15.70 -17.07
CA GLY A 311 16.32 -16.31 -17.49
C GLY A 311 16.16 -17.75 -17.01
N GLY A 312 15.07 -18.39 -17.44
CA GLY A 312 14.78 -19.79 -17.12
C GLY A 312 14.11 -20.01 -15.76
N SER A 313 14.17 -21.24 -15.25
CA SER A 313 13.52 -21.61 -13.98
C SER A 313 14.23 -22.74 -13.24
N ILE A 314 14.08 -22.75 -11.92
CA ILE A 314 14.52 -23.83 -11.03
C ILE A 314 13.28 -24.35 -10.30
N GLU A 315 12.92 -25.61 -10.54
CA GLU A 315 11.84 -26.30 -9.83
C GLU A 315 12.41 -27.48 -9.06
N THR A 316 12.12 -27.54 -7.75
CA THR A 316 12.65 -28.58 -6.87
C THR A 316 11.56 -29.15 -5.99
N SER A 317 11.56 -30.48 -5.83
CA SER A 317 10.51 -31.18 -5.07
C SER A 317 11.09 -32.34 -4.25
N GLY A 318 10.79 -32.35 -2.96
CA GLY A 318 11.20 -33.43 -2.06
C GLY A 318 11.41 -32.96 -0.64
N GLU A 319 11.43 -33.90 0.31
CA GLU A 319 11.77 -33.58 1.69
C GLU A 319 13.21 -33.04 1.77
N ARG A 320 13.40 -31.89 2.42
CA ARG A 320 14.70 -31.19 2.53
C ARG A 320 15.35 -30.87 1.17
N ALA A 321 14.57 -30.71 0.11
CA ALA A 321 15.09 -30.28 -1.19
C ALA A 321 15.43 -28.78 -1.18
N TYR A 322 16.43 -28.37 -1.97
CA TYR A 322 16.79 -26.95 -2.13
C TYR A 322 16.68 -26.46 -3.57
N GLY A 323 16.22 -25.23 -3.77
CA GLY A 323 16.28 -24.58 -5.08
C GLY A 323 17.72 -24.28 -5.47
N MET A 324 18.36 -23.44 -4.66
CA MET A 324 19.76 -23.02 -4.80
C MET A 324 20.50 -23.22 -3.48
N LEU A 325 21.74 -23.70 -3.54
CA LEU A 325 22.65 -23.80 -2.41
C LEU A 325 23.98 -23.12 -2.74
N SER A 326 24.43 -22.21 -1.88
CA SER A 326 25.76 -21.60 -1.93
C SER A 326 26.48 -21.80 -0.60
N SER A 327 27.64 -22.47 -0.59
CA SER A 327 28.35 -22.74 0.67
C SER A 327 29.87 -22.81 0.54
N GLY A 328 30.56 -22.03 1.37
CA GLY A 328 32.03 -21.94 1.39
C GLY A 328 32.52 -20.63 0.78
N GLY A 329 33.61 -20.08 1.31
CA GLY A 329 34.18 -18.81 0.87
C GLY A 329 34.42 -18.76 -0.64
N GLY A 330 33.93 -17.69 -1.28
CA GLY A 330 34.03 -17.48 -2.73
C GLY A 330 32.98 -18.22 -3.56
N SER A 331 32.07 -18.99 -2.94
CA SER A 331 30.97 -19.65 -3.66
C SER A 331 29.86 -18.64 -3.97
N VAL A 332 29.40 -18.64 -5.22
CA VAL A 332 28.31 -17.75 -5.66
C VAL A 332 27.33 -18.53 -6.52
N ALA A 333 26.05 -18.47 -6.16
CA ALA A 333 24.95 -18.90 -7.02
C ALA A 333 24.06 -17.69 -7.32
N SER A 334 23.95 -17.32 -8.60
CA SER A 334 23.15 -16.17 -9.02
C SER A 334 22.10 -16.52 -10.06
N ILE A 335 20.97 -15.83 -9.99
CA ILE A 335 19.89 -15.90 -10.98
C ILE A 335 19.31 -14.51 -11.27
N GLU A 336 19.17 -14.20 -12.55
CA GLU A 336 18.58 -12.97 -13.07
C GLU A 336 17.36 -13.29 -13.94
N ASP A 337 16.29 -12.49 -13.82
CA ASP A 337 15.06 -12.61 -14.62
C ASP A 337 14.44 -14.02 -14.63
N GLY A 338 14.51 -14.72 -13.49
CA GLY A 338 14.12 -16.13 -13.37
C GLY A 338 13.02 -16.41 -12.36
N ILE A 339 12.74 -17.70 -12.15
CA ILE A 339 11.81 -18.21 -11.14
C ILE A 339 12.46 -19.37 -10.39
N VAL A 340 12.39 -19.38 -9.07
CA VAL A 340 12.78 -20.50 -8.20
C VAL A 340 11.57 -20.98 -7.43
N THR A 341 11.17 -22.24 -7.63
CA THR A 341 10.08 -22.87 -6.88
C THR A 341 10.57 -24.13 -6.19
N THR A 342 10.29 -24.22 -4.90
CA THR A 342 10.68 -25.35 -4.07
C THR A 342 9.49 -25.88 -3.28
N SER A 343 9.33 -27.21 -3.27
CA SER A 343 8.22 -27.90 -2.62
C SER A 343 8.70 -29.13 -1.85
N GLY A 344 7.93 -29.54 -0.85
CA GLY A 344 8.24 -30.66 0.03
C GLY A 344 8.53 -30.23 1.47
N LYS A 345 8.40 -31.16 2.41
CA LYS A 345 8.56 -30.86 3.84
C LYS A 345 10.00 -30.42 4.15
N ASN A 346 10.18 -29.38 4.96
CA ASN A 346 11.48 -28.80 5.32
C ASN A 346 12.34 -28.38 4.10
N ALA A 347 11.72 -28.10 2.96
CA ALA A 347 12.44 -27.68 1.76
C ALA A 347 12.79 -26.18 1.84
N THR A 348 13.89 -25.76 1.23
CA THR A 348 14.34 -24.36 1.27
C THR A 348 14.64 -23.85 -0.11
N ALA A 349 14.02 -22.76 -0.56
CA ALA A 349 14.27 -22.29 -1.93
C ALA A 349 15.70 -21.78 -2.10
N LEU A 350 16.22 -20.97 -1.17
CA LEU A 350 17.59 -20.45 -1.19
C LEU A 350 18.32 -20.82 0.10
N TYR A 351 19.40 -21.59 0.02
CA TYR A 351 20.25 -21.92 1.16
C TYR A 351 21.63 -21.29 0.97
N THR A 352 22.08 -20.45 1.91
CA THR A 352 23.43 -19.92 1.90
C THR A 352 24.11 -20.09 3.25
N GLY A 353 25.39 -20.43 3.26
CA GLY A 353 26.16 -20.48 4.50
C GLY A 353 27.67 -20.60 4.34
N ALA A 354 28.40 -20.59 5.45
CA ALA A 354 29.87 -20.70 5.47
C ALA A 354 30.58 -19.73 4.49
N ASN A 355 30.18 -18.45 4.48
CA ASN A 355 30.62 -17.38 3.58
C ASN A 355 30.25 -17.57 2.10
N GLY A 356 29.22 -18.36 1.81
CA GLY A 356 28.59 -18.41 0.49
C GLY A 356 27.71 -17.18 0.22
N THR A 357 27.50 -16.90 -1.06
CA THR A 357 26.62 -15.82 -1.53
C THR A 357 25.54 -16.36 -2.47
N ILE A 358 24.31 -15.92 -2.27
CA ILE A 358 23.23 -16.05 -3.27
C ILE A 358 22.79 -14.65 -3.70
N ASP A 359 22.76 -14.43 -5.02
CA ASP A 359 22.29 -13.18 -5.64
C ASP A 359 21.06 -13.46 -6.51
N THR A 360 19.99 -12.73 -6.26
CA THR A 360 18.78 -12.78 -7.08
C THR A 360 18.47 -11.40 -7.63
N LEU A 361 18.22 -11.30 -8.94
CA LEU A 361 17.89 -10.06 -9.62
C LEU A 361 16.60 -10.25 -10.42
N ARG A 362 15.56 -9.47 -10.11
CA ARG A 362 14.22 -9.55 -10.73
C ARG A 362 13.70 -10.99 -10.83
N THR A 363 13.89 -11.75 -9.76
CA THR A 363 13.56 -13.18 -9.69
C THR A 363 12.47 -13.43 -8.67
N ASP A 364 11.49 -14.27 -9.02
CA ASP A 364 10.44 -14.72 -8.10
C ASP A 364 10.82 -16.04 -7.45
N VAL A 365 10.88 -16.06 -6.12
CA VAL A 365 11.27 -17.20 -5.30
C VAL A 365 10.11 -17.63 -4.42
N ARG A 366 9.69 -18.88 -4.52
CA ARG A 366 8.53 -19.42 -3.82
C ARG A 366 8.80 -20.79 -3.18
N ALA A 367 8.53 -20.89 -1.88
CA ALA A 367 8.53 -22.16 -1.15
C ALA A 367 7.09 -22.53 -0.75
N THR A 368 6.65 -23.76 -1.08
CA THR A 368 5.23 -24.19 -0.89
C THR A 368 5.08 -25.35 0.10
N GLY A 369 6.17 -25.97 0.52
CA GLY A 369 6.19 -27.11 1.44
C GLY A 369 5.76 -26.79 2.89
N GLU A 370 5.50 -27.83 3.68
CA GLU A 370 5.33 -27.71 5.14
C GLU A 370 6.71 -27.42 5.73
N ASP A 371 6.80 -26.49 6.69
CA ASP A 371 8.08 -26.03 7.27
C ASP A 371 9.08 -25.54 6.20
N ALA A 372 8.60 -25.12 5.03
CA ALA A 372 9.47 -24.78 3.91
C ALA A 372 9.84 -23.30 3.94
N LEU A 373 11.13 -23.01 3.90
CA LEU A 373 11.67 -21.66 3.96
C LEU A 373 11.84 -21.08 2.55
N ALA A 374 11.59 -19.78 2.39
CA ALA A 374 12.00 -19.10 1.17
C ALA A 374 13.53 -18.96 1.15
N ALA A 375 14.13 -18.61 2.29
CA ALA A 375 15.59 -18.62 2.45
C ALA A 375 16.06 -19.12 3.82
N ALA A 376 17.22 -19.76 3.84
CA ALA A 376 17.99 -20.06 5.04
C ALA A 376 19.41 -19.51 4.90
N VAL A 377 19.85 -18.67 5.84
CA VAL A 377 21.09 -17.90 5.75
C VAL A 377 21.93 -18.11 7.02
N TYR A 378 22.94 -18.97 6.97
CA TYR A 378 23.75 -19.36 8.14
C TYR A 378 25.24 -19.07 7.93
N GLY A 379 25.72 -17.91 8.39
CA GLY A 379 27.09 -17.47 8.13
C GLY A 379 27.30 -17.06 6.66
N GLY A 380 26.26 -16.62 5.97
CA GLY A 380 26.27 -16.36 4.52
C GLY A 380 25.64 -15.02 4.14
N THR A 381 25.64 -14.72 2.84
CA THR A 381 25.05 -13.52 2.27
C THR A 381 23.91 -13.86 1.30
N LEU A 382 22.80 -13.15 1.42
CA LEU A 382 21.66 -13.19 0.50
C LEU A 382 21.36 -11.78 0.00
N ASN A 383 21.41 -11.58 -1.32
CA ASN A 383 21.01 -10.33 -1.96
C ASN A 383 19.77 -10.57 -2.84
N VAL A 384 18.72 -9.78 -2.60
CA VAL A 384 17.47 -9.79 -3.35
C VAL A 384 17.25 -8.40 -3.95
N ASP A 385 17.43 -8.29 -5.26
CA ASP A 385 17.29 -7.05 -6.02
C ASP A 385 16.05 -7.13 -6.92
N GLY A 386 14.95 -6.50 -6.48
CA GLY A 386 13.64 -6.67 -7.08
C GLY A 386 13.06 -8.09 -6.89
N GLY A 387 11.99 -8.42 -7.61
CA GLY A 387 11.34 -9.73 -7.53
C GLY A 387 10.64 -10.00 -6.20
N SER A 388 10.52 -11.29 -5.84
CA SER A 388 9.84 -11.71 -4.61
C SER A 388 10.52 -12.90 -3.92
N LEU A 389 10.40 -12.97 -2.59
CA LEU A 389 10.88 -14.06 -1.75
C LEU A 389 9.77 -14.47 -0.78
N VAL A 390 9.08 -15.57 -1.07
CA VAL A 390 7.86 -15.95 -0.35
C VAL A 390 7.90 -17.39 0.12
N SER A 391 7.63 -17.60 1.41
CA SER A 391 7.18 -18.90 1.91
C SER A 391 5.67 -18.88 2.05
N GLU A 392 4.97 -19.84 1.47
CA GLU A 392 3.50 -19.90 1.53
C GLU A 392 2.95 -20.30 2.90
N ARG A 393 3.70 -21.10 3.67
CA ARG A 393 3.17 -21.80 4.86
C ARG A 393 4.08 -21.70 6.07
N TYR A 394 5.23 -21.06 5.95
CA TYR A 394 6.21 -20.96 7.02
C TYR A 394 6.90 -19.58 6.99
N SER A 395 7.95 -19.43 7.80
CA SER A 395 8.72 -18.19 7.86
C SER A 395 9.38 -17.89 6.51
N ALA A 396 9.53 -16.62 6.15
CA ALA A 396 10.20 -16.27 4.91
C ALA A 396 11.69 -16.62 4.97
N ILE A 397 12.37 -16.16 6.02
CA ILE A 397 13.81 -16.29 6.19
C ILE A 397 14.11 -16.91 7.57
N ASP A 398 15.04 -17.86 7.59
CA ASP A 398 15.68 -18.35 8.81
C ASP A 398 17.17 -17.97 8.78
N ALA A 399 17.71 -17.45 9.88
CA ALA A 399 19.03 -16.84 9.86
C ALA A 399 19.88 -17.01 11.13
N SER A 400 21.19 -17.13 10.93
CA SER A 400 22.23 -16.98 11.96
C SER A 400 23.49 -16.39 11.33
N ASN A 401 24.19 -15.45 11.99
CA ASN A 401 25.35 -14.75 11.43
C ASN A 401 25.18 -14.36 9.95
N ALA A 402 24.14 -13.59 9.66
CA ALA A 402 23.62 -13.45 8.31
C ALA A 402 23.70 -12.01 7.81
N VAL A 403 23.92 -11.85 6.51
CA VAL A 403 23.74 -10.58 5.80
C VAL A 403 22.66 -10.76 4.75
N VAL A 404 21.53 -10.06 4.93
CA VAL A 404 20.39 -10.10 4.02
C VAL A 404 20.11 -8.68 3.52
N SER A 405 20.17 -8.48 2.21
CA SER A 405 19.87 -7.20 1.57
C SER A 405 18.68 -7.33 0.62
N LEU A 406 17.66 -6.50 0.80
CA LEU A 406 16.44 -6.41 0.00
C LEU A 406 16.40 -5.03 -0.67
N ARG A 407 16.37 -4.95 -2.00
CA ARG A 407 16.51 -3.68 -2.73
C ARG A 407 15.52 -3.57 -3.88
N ASN A 408 15.38 -2.36 -4.43
CA ASN A 408 14.70 -2.08 -5.69
C ASN A 408 13.28 -2.67 -5.78
N GLY A 409 12.49 -2.47 -4.73
CA GLY A 409 11.10 -2.94 -4.67
C GLY A 409 10.93 -4.44 -4.43
N ALA A 410 11.98 -5.16 -3.99
CA ALA A 410 11.88 -6.56 -3.55
C ALA A 410 10.76 -6.75 -2.52
N ARG A 411 10.00 -7.86 -2.66
CA ARG A 411 8.87 -8.19 -1.78
C ARG A 411 9.12 -9.48 -1.02
N VAL A 412 9.08 -9.44 0.31
CA VAL A 412 9.36 -10.60 1.17
C VAL A 412 8.22 -10.85 2.14
N ALA A 413 7.75 -12.09 2.22
CA ALA A 413 6.68 -12.47 3.14
C ALA A 413 6.73 -13.94 3.56
N GLY A 414 6.41 -14.20 4.83
CA GLY A 414 6.22 -15.54 5.38
C GLY A 414 4.74 -15.82 5.62
N GLY A 415 4.26 -16.96 5.14
CA GLY A 415 2.84 -17.34 5.20
C GLY A 415 2.33 -17.68 6.61
N ASN A 416 3.24 -17.94 7.56
CA ASN A 416 2.90 -18.08 8.99
C ASN A 416 2.91 -16.75 9.76
N GLY A 417 3.13 -15.62 9.08
CA GLY A 417 3.26 -14.31 9.71
C GLY A 417 4.67 -13.96 10.20
N THR A 418 5.67 -14.84 10.06
CA THR A 418 7.07 -14.56 10.42
C THR A 418 7.89 -14.18 9.19
N LEU A 419 8.46 -12.97 9.19
CA LEU A 419 9.40 -12.53 8.18
C LEU A 419 10.77 -13.18 8.39
N LEU A 420 11.29 -13.07 9.61
CA LEU A 420 12.65 -13.48 9.95
C LEU A 420 12.65 -14.22 11.29
N SER A 421 13.09 -15.47 11.25
CA SER A 421 13.35 -16.31 12.42
C SER A 421 14.86 -16.37 12.67
N VAL A 422 15.30 -16.03 13.88
CA VAL A 422 16.72 -15.81 14.20
C VAL A 422 17.23 -16.83 15.20
N HIS A 423 18.28 -17.57 14.84
CA HIS A 423 19.04 -18.41 15.77
C HIS A 423 20.06 -17.53 16.49
N ALA A 424 19.61 -16.86 17.54
CA ALA A 424 20.41 -15.86 18.24
C ALA A 424 21.63 -16.49 18.93
N GLN A 425 22.83 -16.02 18.58
CA GLN A 425 24.09 -16.39 19.22
C GLN A 425 24.91 -15.13 19.53
N SER A 426 25.50 -15.10 20.72
CA SER A 426 26.33 -13.97 21.13
C SER A 426 27.54 -13.80 20.19
N GLY A 427 27.74 -12.60 19.65
CA GLY A 427 28.82 -12.28 18.72
C GLY A 427 28.51 -12.57 17.24
N GLU A 428 27.34 -13.11 16.94
CA GLU A 428 26.93 -13.56 15.60
C GLU A 428 25.69 -12.77 15.12
N PRO A 429 25.84 -11.49 14.74
CA PRO A 429 24.71 -10.63 14.41
C PRO A 429 24.04 -11.05 13.10
N VAL A 430 22.73 -10.81 13.02
CA VAL A 430 21.97 -10.86 11.76
C VAL A 430 21.73 -9.44 11.29
N ARG A 431 22.11 -9.12 10.05
CA ARG A 431 21.86 -7.81 9.43
C ARG A 431 20.82 -7.95 8.34
N LEU A 432 19.71 -7.24 8.49
CA LEU A 432 18.65 -7.13 7.50
C LEU A 432 18.59 -5.68 7.00
N THR A 433 18.83 -5.47 5.71
CA THR A 433 18.72 -4.17 5.07
C THR A 433 17.60 -4.17 4.04
N LEU A 434 16.68 -3.21 4.16
CA LEU A 434 15.65 -2.91 3.17
C LEU A 434 15.97 -1.54 2.57
N ASP A 435 16.05 -1.45 1.24
CA ASP A 435 16.42 -0.22 0.57
C ASP A 435 15.64 -0.03 -0.74
N THR A 436 15.57 1.22 -1.21
CA THR A 436 15.03 1.60 -2.52
C THR A 436 13.65 0.95 -2.79
N GLY A 437 12.68 1.23 -1.91
CA GLY A 437 11.29 0.80 -2.04
C GLY A 437 11.00 -0.65 -1.66
N ALA A 438 11.97 -1.41 -1.13
CA ALA A 438 11.77 -2.78 -0.66
C ALA A 438 10.62 -2.89 0.37
N GLN A 439 9.88 -3.99 0.33
CA GLN A 439 8.70 -4.25 1.16
C GLN A 439 8.82 -5.60 1.84
N ALA A 440 8.74 -5.63 3.17
CA ALA A 440 8.74 -6.86 3.94
C ALA A 440 7.52 -6.96 4.86
N THR A 441 6.93 -8.15 4.97
CA THR A 441 5.75 -8.42 5.80
C THR A 441 5.99 -9.64 6.68
N GLY A 442 5.69 -9.47 7.97
CA GLY A 442 5.81 -10.49 9.00
C GLY A 442 6.72 -10.07 10.14
N ASP A 443 6.65 -10.81 11.23
CA ASP A 443 7.36 -10.53 12.47
C ASP A 443 8.83 -10.92 12.38
N ILE A 444 9.67 -10.22 13.14
CA ILE A 444 11.07 -10.58 13.35
C ILE A 444 11.19 -11.15 14.76
N VAL A 445 11.51 -12.43 14.87
CA VAL A 445 11.49 -13.18 16.13
C VAL A 445 12.79 -13.95 16.33
N ASN A 446 13.19 -14.11 17.58
CA ASN A 446 14.23 -15.06 17.93
C ASN A 446 13.61 -16.45 18.09
N GLN A 447 14.30 -17.47 17.62
CA GLN A 447 13.95 -18.84 17.96
C GLN A 447 14.19 -19.05 19.46
N PRO A 448 13.28 -19.73 20.18
CA PRO A 448 13.50 -20.07 21.57
C PRO A 448 14.79 -20.86 21.75
N SER A 449 15.54 -20.55 22.81
CA SER A 449 16.66 -21.39 23.22
C SER A 449 16.17 -22.78 23.62
N ALA A 450 17.03 -23.79 23.47
CA ALA A 450 16.67 -25.17 23.77
C ALA A 450 16.32 -25.41 25.25
N ASP A 451 16.83 -24.56 26.16
CA ASP A 451 16.58 -24.62 27.60
C ASP A 451 15.51 -23.62 28.09
N GLY A 452 14.91 -22.85 27.17
CA GLY A 452 13.89 -21.84 27.47
C GLY A 452 14.45 -20.56 28.09
N SER A 453 15.77 -20.40 28.16
CA SER A 453 16.41 -19.15 28.57
C SER A 453 16.12 -17.99 27.58
N PRO A 454 16.08 -16.73 28.05
CA PRO A 454 15.93 -15.58 27.17
C PRO A 454 17.04 -15.51 26.13
N THR A 455 16.68 -15.33 24.86
CA THR A 455 17.63 -15.12 23.77
C THR A 455 17.98 -13.64 23.65
N ALA A 456 19.26 -13.34 23.49
CA ALA A 456 19.71 -11.96 23.26
C ALA A 456 19.16 -11.42 21.92
N ALA A 457 18.79 -10.15 21.88
CA ALA A 457 18.54 -9.44 20.62
C ALA A 457 19.87 -9.26 19.88
N VAL A 458 20.00 -9.87 18.69
CA VAL A 458 21.23 -9.83 17.87
C VAL A 458 21.01 -9.28 16.47
N THR A 459 19.76 -8.90 16.14
CA THR A 459 19.36 -8.49 14.80
C THR A 459 19.46 -6.99 14.62
N ASP A 460 20.20 -6.55 13.61
CA ASP A 460 20.21 -5.15 13.15
C ASP A 460 19.33 -5.02 11.92
N VAL A 461 18.39 -4.08 11.96
CA VAL A 461 17.46 -3.79 10.86
C VAL A 461 17.67 -2.37 10.39
N ALA A 462 17.90 -2.19 9.09
CA ALA A 462 18.06 -0.87 8.47
C ALA A 462 17.09 -0.72 7.30
N LEU A 463 16.27 0.33 7.32
CA LEU A 463 15.34 0.72 6.27
C LEU A 463 15.78 2.05 5.66
N SER A 464 15.93 2.11 4.33
CA SER A 464 16.18 3.36 3.60
C SER A 464 15.39 3.44 2.29
N GLY A 465 15.36 4.63 1.68
CA GLY A 465 14.86 4.85 0.32
C GLY A 465 13.38 4.48 0.14
N ALA A 466 12.50 4.97 1.02
CA ALA A 466 11.06 4.68 1.03
C ALA A 466 10.72 3.18 1.12
N SER A 467 11.56 2.40 1.80
CA SER A 467 11.27 1.00 2.11
C SER A 467 10.30 0.88 3.29
N ALA A 468 9.62 -0.27 3.38
CA ALA A 468 8.71 -0.51 4.49
C ALA A 468 8.75 -1.94 5.03
N TRP A 469 8.58 -2.05 6.34
CA TRP A 469 8.39 -3.30 7.07
C TRP A 469 7.07 -3.24 7.83
N THR A 470 6.26 -4.29 7.74
CA THR A 470 5.02 -4.46 8.51
C THR A 470 5.11 -5.72 9.35
N GLY A 471 5.10 -5.58 10.67
CA GLY A 471 5.28 -6.68 11.62
C GLY A 471 5.61 -6.20 13.03
N ALA A 472 5.70 -7.13 13.97
CA ALA A 472 6.13 -6.92 15.34
C ALA A 472 7.50 -7.55 15.60
N THR A 473 8.14 -7.20 16.71
CA THR A 473 9.40 -7.82 17.11
C THR A 473 9.69 -7.71 18.61
N ASP A 474 10.42 -8.68 19.13
CA ASP A 474 11.14 -8.64 20.42
C ASP A 474 12.64 -8.98 20.24
N ALA A 475 13.11 -9.06 18.99
CA ALA A 475 14.40 -9.63 18.62
C ALA A 475 15.39 -8.62 18.02
N VAL A 476 14.91 -7.42 17.66
CA VAL A 476 15.74 -6.38 17.02
C VAL A 476 16.57 -5.64 18.06
N ARG A 477 17.89 -5.69 17.90
CA ARG A 477 18.86 -4.97 18.74
C ARG A 477 18.98 -3.51 18.36
N ALA A 478 19.07 -3.23 17.06
CA ALA A 478 19.14 -1.86 16.56
C ALA A 478 18.28 -1.71 15.31
N LEU A 479 17.48 -0.65 15.27
CA LEU A 479 16.62 -0.30 14.16
C LEU A 479 16.98 1.09 13.63
N SER A 480 17.31 1.21 12.35
CA SER A 480 17.43 2.50 11.68
C SER A 480 16.40 2.64 10.57
N LEU A 481 15.75 3.80 10.49
CA LEU A 481 14.88 4.18 9.39
C LEU A 481 15.35 5.52 8.84
N ASP A 482 15.57 5.59 7.53
CA ASP A 482 16.06 6.78 6.83
C ASP A 482 15.25 7.04 5.54
N THR A 483 15.25 8.28 5.06
CA THR A 483 14.80 8.67 3.72
C THR A 483 13.39 8.17 3.39
N GLY A 484 12.38 8.63 4.13
CA GLY A 484 10.96 8.34 3.90
C GLY A 484 10.54 6.89 4.21
N SER A 485 11.34 6.14 4.97
CA SER A 485 11.06 4.74 5.28
C SER A 485 9.98 4.58 6.36
N ARG A 486 9.39 3.38 6.44
CA ARG A 486 8.27 3.13 7.36
C ARG A 486 8.28 1.77 8.03
N TRP A 487 8.08 1.76 9.35
CA TRP A 487 7.71 0.55 10.09
C TRP A 487 6.26 0.63 10.53
N ASN A 488 5.44 -0.36 10.15
CA ASN A 488 4.08 -0.55 10.63
C ASN A 488 4.07 -1.61 11.75
N VAL A 489 3.87 -1.17 12.99
CA VAL A 489 3.88 -2.00 14.20
C VAL A 489 2.53 -2.69 14.37
N THR A 490 2.50 -4.01 14.28
CA THR A 490 1.24 -4.81 14.27
C THR A 490 0.82 -5.32 15.65
N ALA A 491 1.76 -5.45 16.58
CA ALA A 491 1.55 -5.89 17.96
C ALA A 491 2.59 -5.23 18.89
N ASP A 492 2.48 -5.45 20.20
CA ASP A 492 3.49 -5.01 21.16
C ASP A 492 4.89 -5.42 20.70
N SER A 493 5.83 -4.48 20.78
CA SER A 493 7.18 -4.67 20.24
C SER A 493 8.24 -4.11 21.19
N SER A 494 9.43 -4.69 21.13
CA SER A 494 10.60 -4.30 21.90
C SER A 494 11.82 -4.25 20.99
N VAL A 495 12.55 -3.15 21.04
CA VAL A 495 13.78 -2.91 20.28
C VAL A 495 14.89 -2.46 21.23
N GLY A 496 16.15 -2.75 20.92
CA GLY A 496 17.29 -2.23 21.70
C GLY A 496 17.46 -0.71 21.53
N SER A 497 17.79 -0.24 20.33
CA SER A 497 17.89 1.20 20.02
C SER A 497 17.24 1.56 18.69
N ILE A 498 16.82 2.82 18.55
CA ILE A 498 16.16 3.36 17.35
C ILE A 498 16.86 4.63 16.86
N ALA A 499 17.16 4.67 15.56
CA ALA A 499 17.50 5.89 14.82
C ALA A 499 16.39 6.17 13.78
N LEU A 500 15.65 7.27 13.94
CA LEU A 500 14.48 7.62 13.12
C LEU A 500 14.72 8.94 12.36
N ASN A 501 15.22 8.85 11.13
CA ASN A 501 15.57 10.01 10.31
C ASN A 501 14.61 10.16 9.12
N ASP A 502 13.90 11.29 9.01
CA ASP A 502 12.94 11.59 7.93
C ASP A 502 12.03 10.38 7.61
N SER A 503 11.54 9.70 8.65
CA SER A 503 10.91 8.38 8.54
C SER A 503 9.79 8.22 9.56
N THR A 504 8.97 7.18 9.40
CA THR A 504 7.77 6.97 10.22
C THR A 504 7.75 5.62 10.91
N ILE A 505 7.53 5.61 12.22
CA ILE A 505 7.02 4.45 12.95
C ILE A 505 5.51 4.67 13.13
N ALA A 506 4.71 3.68 12.77
CA ALA A 506 3.27 3.77 12.89
C ALA A 506 2.69 2.51 13.48
N PHE A 507 1.93 2.64 14.58
CA PHE A 507 1.08 1.53 15.01
C PHE A 507 0.02 1.27 13.94
N ALA A 508 -0.24 0.00 13.65
CA ALA A 508 -1.36 -0.39 12.80
C ALA A 508 -2.67 0.00 13.50
N PRO A 509 -3.75 0.32 12.76
CA PRO A 509 -5.06 0.55 13.37
C PRO A 509 -5.44 -0.60 14.31
N PRO A 510 -5.95 -0.30 15.52
CA PRO A 510 -6.40 -1.34 16.44
C PRO A 510 -7.66 -2.06 15.92
N ASP A 511 -7.66 -3.40 15.91
CA ASP A 511 -8.86 -4.21 15.55
C ASP A 511 -9.90 -4.23 16.68
N THR A 512 -9.39 -4.12 17.91
CA THR A 512 -10.12 -3.89 19.16
C THR A 512 -9.46 -2.67 19.78
N ASP A 513 -10.18 -1.75 20.46
CA ASP A 513 -9.63 -0.55 21.15
C ASP A 513 -8.48 -0.80 22.17
N ALA A 514 -7.89 -1.99 22.17
CA ALA A 514 -6.65 -2.35 22.84
C ALA A 514 -5.46 -1.58 22.23
N PRO A 515 -4.79 -0.73 23.02
CA PRO A 515 -3.59 -0.04 22.61
C PRO A 515 -2.38 -0.99 22.54
N ARG A 516 -1.36 -0.58 21.80
CA ARG A 516 -0.08 -1.28 21.66
C ARG A 516 1.07 -0.48 22.25
N THR A 517 2.12 -1.16 22.66
CA THR A 517 3.32 -0.57 23.23
C THR A 517 4.56 -0.89 22.41
N LEU A 518 5.37 0.13 22.13
CA LEU A 518 6.74 -0.02 21.64
C LEU A 518 7.71 0.30 22.78
N VAL A 519 8.50 -0.69 23.21
CA VAL A 519 9.56 -0.51 24.20
C VAL A 519 10.90 -0.34 23.51
N VAL A 520 11.66 0.68 23.88
CA VAL A 520 13.05 0.91 23.43
C VAL A 520 13.95 0.78 24.65
N ASN A 521 14.75 -0.28 24.71
CA ASN A 521 15.59 -0.63 25.88
C ASN A 521 16.93 0.16 25.94
N GLY A 522 17.06 1.18 25.11
CA GLY A 522 18.27 1.94 24.86
C GLY A 522 17.89 3.27 24.22
N ASP A 523 18.79 3.85 23.43
CA ASP A 523 18.58 5.21 22.93
C ASP A 523 17.56 5.26 21.78
N TYR A 524 16.72 6.29 21.83
CA TYR A 524 15.82 6.70 20.75
C TYR A 524 16.31 8.05 20.22
N ALA A 525 16.88 8.08 19.02
CA ALA A 525 17.35 9.29 18.39
C ALA A 525 16.55 9.55 17.12
N ALA A 526 15.97 10.75 16.98
CA ALA A 526 15.16 11.09 15.83
C ALA A 526 15.58 12.41 15.19
N GLN A 527 15.55 12.47 13.87
CA GLN A 527 15.74 13.68 13.09
C GLN A 527 14.61 13.80 12.09
N ASP A 528 13.64 14.67 12.35
CA ASP A 528 12.44 14.84 11.52
C ASP A 528 11.62 13.53 11.41
N GLY A 529 11.64 12.74 12.49
CA GLY A 529 10.91 11.48 12.59
C GLY A 529 9.43 11.67 12.90
N ARG A 530 8.60 10.66 12.60
CA ARG A 530 7.18 10.63 12.94
C ARG A 530 6.80 9.36 13.70
N LEU A 531 5.98 9.52 14.73
CA LEU A 531 5.35 8.42 15.47
C LEU A 531 3.83 8.53 15.34
N VAL A 532 3.19 7.56 14.70
CA VAL A 532 1.72 7.51 14.57
C VAL A 532 1.14 6.61 15.66
N ILE A 533 0.31 7.19 16.54
CA ILE A 533 -0.36 6.52 17.65
C ILE A 533 -1.88 6.61 17.52
N HIS A 534 -2.58 5.63 18.07
CA HIS A 534 -4.03 5.65 18.22
C HIS A 534 -4.43 5.95 19.67
N THR A 535 -5.30 6.92 19.86
CA THR A 535 -5.68 7.40 21.20
C THR A 535 -7.18 7.65 21.29
N ALA A 536 -7.80 7.17 22.36
CA ALA A 536 -9.12 7.60 22.78
C ALA A 536 -9.00 8.88 23.63
N PHE A 537 -9.92 9.83 23.48
CA PHE A 537 -9.89 11.08 24.25
C PHE A 537 -10.92 11.04 25.38
N ARG A 538 -10.49 10.59 26.57
CA ARG A 538 -11.26 10.62 27.83
C ARG A 538 -10.42 11.32 28.91
N ASP A 539 -10.32 10.74 30.10
CA ASP A 539 -9.48 11.18 31.21
C ASP A 539 -8.06 10.58 31.11
N ASP A 540 -7.26 10.71 32.17
CA ASP A 540 -5.87 10.22 32.25
C ASP A 540 -5.72 8.71 31.97
N ALA A 541 -6.78 7.91 32.15
CA ALA A 541 -6.78 6.47 31.92
C ALA A 541 -7.17 6.08 30.48
N SER A 542 -7.16 7.05 29.55
CA SER A 542 -7.51 6.82 28.16
C SER A 542 -6.64 5.74 27.51
N PRO A 543 -7.24 4.74 26.83
CA PRO A 543 -6.50 3.82 25.98
C PRO A 543 -5.72 4.57 24.91
N THR A 544 -4.40 4.36 24.86
CA THR A 544 -3.51 4.98 23.89
C THR A 544 -2.35 4.07 23.56
N ASP A 545 -1.99 3.98 22.28
CA ASP A 545 -0.69 3.42 21.89
C ASP A 545 0.43 4.24 22.57
N LYS A 546 1.53 3.57 22.91
CA LYS A 546 2.58 4.15 23.76
C LYS A 546 3.99 3.82 23.28
N LEU A 547 4.87 4.82 23.31
CA LEU A 547 6.32 4.63 23.25
C LEU A 547 6.89 4.59 24.67
N VAL A 548 7.68 3.58 25.00
CA VAL A 548 8.35 3.43 26.29
C VAL A 548 9.85 3.49 26.09
N ILE A 549 10.53 4.40 26.79
CA ILE A 549 12.00 4.51 26.82
C ILE A 549 12.49 3.87 28.12
N ASP A 550 13.07 2.68 28.00
CA ASP A 550 13.46 1.85 29.15
C ASP A 550 14.98 1.88 29.34
N GLY A 551 15.45 2.66 30.33
CA GLY A 551 16.88 2.78 30.69
C GLY A 551 17.76 3.62 29.73
N GLY A 552 17.24 4.06 28.59
CA GLY A 552 17.96 4.87 27.59
C GLY A 552 17.58 6.35 27.55
N HIS A 553 18.00 7.05 26.49
CA HIS A 553 17.71 8.47 26.30
C HIS A 553 16.99 8.74 24.97
N ALA A 554 15.87 9.48 25.01
CA ALA A 554 15.20 9.98 23.82
C ALA A 554 15.63 11.41 23.47
N SER A 555 16.16 11.59 22.27
CA SER A 555 16.75 12.86 21.79
C SER A 555 16.31 13.22 20.38
N GLY A 556 16.59 14.47 19.99
CA GLY A 556 16.31 14.98 18.65
C GLY A 556 14.88 15.51 18.51
N ASN A 557 14.19 15.20 17.41
CA ASN A 557 12.81 15.65 17.18
C ASN A 557 11.93 14.54 16.57
N THR A 558 10.71 14.38 17.09
CA THR A 558 9.69 13.45 16.59
C THR A 558 8.33 14.12 16.59
N GLY A 559 7.66 14.14 15.43
CA GLY A 559 6.25 14.51 15.31
C GLY A 559 5.34 13.35 15.73
N ILE A 560 4.62 13.51 16.84
CA ILE A 560 3.56 12.57 17.24
C ILE A 560 2.29 12.89 16.45
N VAL A 561 1.87 11.93 15.62
CA VAL A 561 0.62 11.97 14.87
C VAL A 561 -0.43 11.17 15.64
N VAL A 562 -1.41 11.85 16.22
CA VAL A 562 -2.47 11.19 17.00
C VAL A 562 -3.68 10.91 16.11
N LYS A 563 -4.07 9.64 16.04
CA LYS A 563 -5.28 9.17 15.36
C LYS A 563 -6.36 8.83 16.37
N ARG A 564 -7.54 9.41 16.21
CA ARG A 564 -8.62 9.28 17.19
C ARG A 564 -9.36 7.97 17.01
N THR A 565 -9.39 7.14 18.05
CA THR A 565 -10.19 5.88 18.08
C THR A 565 -11.55 6.05 18.75
N GLY A 566 -11.74 7.14 19.50
CA GLY A 566 -13.00 7.46 20.17
C GLY A 566 -12.82 8.37 21.37
N GLY A 567 -13.72 8.26 22.35
CA GLY A 567 -13.76 9.09 23.55
C GLY A 567 -14.46 10.42 23.32
N ASP A 568 -15.05 10.98 24.37
CA ASP A 568 -15.95 12.13 24.27
C ASP A 568 -15.24 13.48 24.44
N GLY A 569 -13.93 13.47 24.72
CA GLY A 569 -13.23 14.64 25.25
C GLY A 569 -13.58 14.86 26.72
N ALA A 570 -12.57 14.98 27.57
CA ALA A 570 -12.71 15.23 29.00
C ALA A 570 -11.51 15.99 29.55
N GLN A 571 -11.70 16.54 30.75
CA GLN A 571 -10.62 17.17 31.49
C GLN A 571 -9.65 16.11 32.05
N THR A 572 -8.37 16.28 31.79
CA THR A 572 -7.27 15.49 32.37
C THR A 572 -6.79 16.10 33.69
N THR A 573 -6.32 15.27 34.61
CA THR A 573 -5.66 15.73 35.85
C THR A 573 -4.17 15.83 35.65
N ILE A 574 -3.52 14.75 35.21
CA ILE A 574 -2.10 14.68 34.85
C ILE A 574 -1.93 14.77 33.33
N GLY A 575 -2.80 14.09 32.56
CA GLY A 575 -2.73 13.93 31.11
C GLY A 575 -2.74 12.46 30.67
N ILE A 576 -2.98 12.22 29.38
CA ILE A 576 -2.96 10.87 28.77
C ILE A 576 -1.51 10.54 28.37
N PRO A 577 -0.86 9.52 28.95
CA PRO A 577 0.57 9.24 28.71
C PRO A 577 0.82 8.60 27.34
N VAL A 578 1.54 9.30 26.46
CA VAL A 578 1.88 8.83 25.10
C VAL A 578 3.35 8.42 24.95
N VAL A 579 4.23 9.00 25.77
CA VAL A 579 5.61 8.55 25.96
C VAL A 579 5.86 8.38 27.45
N GLU A 580 6.42 7.24 27.83
CA GLU A 580 6.75 6.89 29.23
C GLU A 580 8.22 6.51 29.34
N THR A 581 8.87 6.89 30.43
CA THR A 581 10.21 6.43 30.77
C THR A 581 10.19 5.41 31.90
N ARG A 582 11.10 4.42 31.81
CA ARG A 582 11.26 3.35 32.81
C ARG A 582 12.73 3.13 33.12
N ASN A 583 12.99 2.56 34.29
CA ASN A 583 14.32 2.13 34.75
C ASN A 583 15.44 3.16 34.54
N GLY A 584 15.15 4.46 34.77
CA GLY A 584 16.12 5.55 34.59
C GLY A 584 16.19 6.14 33.19
N GLY A 585 15.24 5.81 32.31
CA GLY A 585 15.10 6.42 31.00
C GLY A 585 14.82 7.93 31.09
N THR A 586 15.27 8.69 30.10
CA THR A 586 15.13 10.16 30.05
C THR A 586 14.72 10.66 28.67
N THR A 587 14.16 11.87 28.58
CA THR A 587 13.78 12.50 27.31
C THR A 587 14.24 13.95 27.25
N ASP A 588 14.76 14.39 26.10
CA ASP A 588 15.02 15.82 25.85
C ASP A 588 13.70 16.60 25.75
N ALA A 589 13.72 17.87 26.17
CA ALA A 589 12.54 18.75 26.07
C ALA A 589 12.06 19.03 24.62
N ALA A 590 12.89 18.76 23.61
CA ALA A 590 12.56 18.90 22.20
C ALA A 590 12.26 17.56 21.49
N ALA A 591 12.40 16.43 22.20
CA ALA A 591 12.32 15.09 21.62
C ALA A 591 10.99 14.81 20.91
N PHE A 592 9.89 15.36 21.43
CA PHE A 592 8.55 15.13 20.90
C PHE A 592 7.77 16.43 20.72
N MET A 593 7.02 16.52 19.62
CA MET A 593 6.07 17.59 19.35
C MET A 593 4.82 17.02 18.70
N LEU A 594 3.72 17.72 18.80
CA LEU A 594 2.48 17.32 18.13
C LEU A 594 2.55 17.65 16.63
N ASP A 595 2.26 16.66 15.78
CA ASP A 595 2.32 16.82 14.32
C ASP A 595 0.97 17.32 13.72
N PRO A 596 0.98 18.23 12.74
CA PRO A 596 -0.22 18.72 12.06
C PRO A 596 -1.07 17.66 11.34
N ALA A 597 -0.54 16.47 11.08
CA ALA A 597 -1.29 15.35 10.49
C ALA A 597 -2.20 14.63 11.50
N SER A 598 -2.21 15.05 12.77
CA SER A 598 -3.09 14.52 13.81
C SER A 598 -4.55 14.88 13.56
N ASP A 599 -5.46 14.02 14.01
CA ASP A 599 -6.89 14.30 13.93
C ASP A 599 -7.26 15.39 14.95
N GLY A 600 -8.08 16.36 14.54
CA GLY A 600 -8.47 17.49 15.40
C GLY A 600 -7.40 18.57 15.56
N TYR A 601 -6.28 18.53 14.80
CA TYR A 601 -5.21 19.52 14.95
C TYR A 601 -5.66 20.97 14.67
N ARG A 602 -5.40 21.86 15.62
CA ARG A 602 -5.67 23.30 15.52
C ARG A 602 -4.46 24.04 14.96
N THR A 603 -4.63 24.58 13.77
CA THR A 603 -3.55 25.26 13.03
C THR A 603 -3.05 26.48 13.81
N GLY A 604 -1.75 26.52 14.07
CA GLY A 604 -1.08 27.62 14.77
C GLY A 604 -1.20 27.58 16.29
N PHE A 605 -1.85 26.58 16.88
CA PHE A 605 -1.98 26.41 18.33
C PHE A 605 -1.17 25.23 18.86
N GLY A 606 -0.93 24.18 18.06
CA GLY A 606 -0.27 22.97 18.52
C GLY A 606 -1.13 22.16 19.50
N THR A 607 -2.46 22.18 19.31
CA THR A 607 -3.44 21.44 20.12
C THR A 607 -4.31 20.53 19.27
N LEU A 608 -4.94 19.54 19.88
CA LEU A 608 -5.94 18.65 19.29
C LEU A 608 -7.30 18.94 19.91
N SER A 609 -8.30 19.24 19.07
CA SER A 609 -9.68 19.41 19.52
C SER A 609 -10.43 18.07 19.52
N ALA A 610 -10.99 17.71 20.67
CA ALA A 610 -11.87 16.54 20.83
C ALA A 610 -12.99 16.87 21.81
N GLY A 611 -14.26 16.74 21.39
CA GLY A 611 -15.41 17.00 22.27
C GLY A 611 -15.53 18.42 22.80
N GLY A 612 -14.86 19.38 22.15
CA GLY A 612 -14.76 20.76 22.59
C GLY A 612 -13.70 21.03 23.67
N TYR A 613 -12.91 20.02 24.04
CA TYR A 613 -11.63 20.19 24.76
C TYR A 613 -10.49 20.36 23.77
N ASP A 614 -9.47 21.12 24.15
CA ASP A 614 -8.20 21.25 23.42
C ASP A 614 -7.09 20.57 24.24
N TYR A 615 -6.48 19.54 23.65
CA TYR A 615 -5.38 18.77 24.22
C TYR A 615 -4.05 19.23 23.65
N MET A 616 -3.05 19.43 24.50
CA MET A 616 -1.69 19.77 24.09
C MET A 616 -0.71 18.70 24.55
N LEU A 617 0.37 18.49 23.79
CA LEU A 617 1.44 17.61 24.21
C LEU A 617 2.35 18.33 25.21
N THR A 618 2.55 17.77 26.39
CA THR A 618 3.34 18.39 27.47
C THR A 618 4.24 17.37 28.17
N ARG A 619 5.53 17.68 28.23
CA ARG A 619 6.52 16.94 29.02
C ARG A 619 6.29 17.18 30.52
N GLY A 620 6.30 16.13 31.33
CA GLY A 620 5.94 16.20 32.75
C GLY A 620 4.44 16.19 33.03
N GLY A 621 3.59 16.38 32.02
CA GLY A 621 2.16 16.54 32.20
C GLY A 621 1.83 17.64 33.22
N GLN A 622 0.81 17.42 34.04
CA GLN A 622 0.44 18.31 35.15
C GLN A 622 0.83 17.68 36.49
N GLY A 623 2.14 17.67 36.78
CA GLY A 623 2.69 17.04 37.98
C GLY A 623 2.85 15.53 37.86
N GLY A 624 3.02 15.03 36.63
CA GLY A 624 3.44 13.66 36.34
C GLY A 624 4.97 13.50 36.42
N GLN A 625 5.49 12.46 35.78
CA GLN A 625 6.94 12.23 35.74
C GLN A 625 7.62 13.19 34.76
N ASP A 626 8.70 13.84 35.19
CA ASP A 626 9.37 14.92 34.43
C ASP A 626 9.74 14.51 33.01
N ASP A 627 10.20 13.28 32.80
CA ASP A 627 10.66 12.76 31.50
C ASP A 627 9.56 12.15 30.63
N ASP A 628 8.34 11.98 31.15
CA ASP A 628 7.20 11.45 30.40
C ASP A 628 6.51 12.55 29.57
N TRP A 629 5.78 12.15 28.52
CA TRP A 629 4.99 13.05 27.70
C TRP A 629 3.53 12.67 27.69
N TYR A 630 2.68 13.68 27.95
CA TYR A 630 1.25 13.50 28.12
C TYR A 630 0.46 14.40 27.17
N LEU A 631 -0.68 13.93 26.68
CA LEU A 631 -1.72 14.80 26.12
C LEU A 631 -2.55 15.36 27.27
N VAL A 632 -2.40 16.65 27.52
CA VAL A 632 -3.05 17.38 28.62
C VAL A 632 -4.17 18.22 28.04
N SER A 633 -5.40 18.04 28.52
CA SER A 633 -6.47 19.00 28.23
C SER A 633 -6.16 20.32 28.93
N ALA A 634 -6.24 21.46 28.24
CA ALA A 634 -5.94 22.76 28.83
C ALA A 634 -6.69 23.01 30.16
N ARG A 635 -5.95 23.41 31.21
CA ARG A 635 -6.49 23.92 32.47
C ARG A 635 -6.51 25.46 32.44
N ASP A 636 -7.53 26.07 33.04
CA ASP A 636 -7.53 27.50 33.36
C ASP A 636 -6.25 27.86 34.13
N GLY A 637 -5.57 28.90 33.65
CA GLY A 637 -4.27 29.33 34.13
C GLY A 637 -4.20 29.64 35.63
N ASP A 638 -3.05 29.27 36.19
CA ASP A 638 -2.46 29.68 37.46
C ASP A 638 -3.22 29.39 38.77
N ALA A 639 -2.55 28.60 39.62
CA ALA A 639 -2.88 28.41 41.02
C ALA A 639 -2.40 29.63 41.82
N SER A 640 -3.03 30.79 41.65
CA SER A 640 -3.02 31.82 42.67
C SER A 640 -4.24 32.74 42.59
N ILE A 641 -4.86 32.96 43.76
CA ILE A 641 -6.02 33.82 44.08
C ILE A 641 -7.39 33.14 44.03
N GLU A 642 -7.98 33.03 45.23
CA GLU A 642 -9.39 32.78 45.50
C GLU A 642 -10.32 33.53 44.53
N LYS A 643 -11.11 32.77 43.76
CA LYS A 643 -12.38 33.24 43.21
C LYS A 643 -13.44 32.19 43.47
N GLU A 644 -14.45 32.53 44.26
CA GLU A 644 -15.61 31.69 44.65
C GLU A 644 -16.63 31.45 43.52
N THR A 645 -16.20 31.44 42.26
CA THR A 645 -17.04 30.98 41.15
C THR A 645 -16.19 30.15 40.22
N PRO A 646 -16.62 28.93 39.81
CA PRO A 646 -15.85 28.12 38.89
C PRO A 646 -15.57 28.95 37.63
N PRO A 647 -14.31 29.11 37.19
CA PRO A 647 -14.04 29.74 35.92
C PRO A 647 -14.75 28.95 34.79
N PRO A 648 -15.31 29.64 33.78
CA PRO A 648 -16.02 29.00 32.70
C PRO A 648 -15.06 28.14 31.87
N ARG A 649 -15.41 26.86 31.64
CA ARG A 649 -14.69 25.91 30.77
C ARG A 649 -14.07 26.62 29.56
N ALA A 650 -12.78 26.43 29.32
CA ALA A 650 -12.10 26.83 28.09
C ALA A 650 -12.64 26.00 26.91
N ALA A 651 -13.84 26.34 26.46
CA ALA A 651 -14.54 25.69 25.37
C ALA A 651 -14.03 26.23 24.03
N ALA A 652 -13.80 25.31 23.09
CA ALA A 652 -13.48 25.62 21.71
C ALA A 652 -14.49 26.64 21.09
N PRO A 653 -14.08 27.52 20.17
CA PRO A 653 -14.97 28.52 19.57
C PRO A 653 -15.99 27.93 18.57
N GLU A 654 -15.80 26.71 18.08
CA GLU A 654 -16.62 26.10 17.02
C GLU A 654 -18.09 25.86 17.40
N PRO A 655 -18.45 25.34 18.60
CA PRO A 655 -19.83 25.24 19.05
C PRO A 655 -20.62 26.56 18.95
N ASP A 656 -19.99 27.70 19.25
CA ASP A 656 -20.62 29.01 19.12
C ASP A 656 -20.95 29.35 17.66
N ALA A 657 -20.13 28.91 16.70
CA ALA A 657 -20.38 29.11 15.26
C ALA A 657 -21.53 28.23 14.73
N TYR A 658 -21.62 26.96 15.17
CA TYR A 658 -22.76 26.10 14.84
C TYR A 658 -24.07 26.69 15.36
N LEU A 659 -24.10 27.14 16.62
CA LEU A 659 -25.29 27.71 17.24
C LEU A 659 -25.66 29.08 16.65
N ALA A 660 -24.68 29.90 16.26
CA ALA A 660 -24.92 31.17 15.56
C ALA A 660 -25.53 30.95 14.16
N ASN A 661 -25.10 29.92 13.42
CA ASN A 661 -25.74 29.55 12.15
C ASN A 661 -27.19 29.12 12.36
N ALA A 662 -27.46 28.32 13.40
CA ALA A 662 -28.82 27.89 13.74
C ALA A 662 -29.72 29.08 14.14
N ASP A 663 -29.20 30.01 14.97
CA ASP A 663 -29.92 31.23 15.34
C ASP A 663 -30.25 32.10 14.13
N ALA A 664 -29.25 32.34 13.28
CA ALA A 664 -29.44 33.14 12.08
C ALA A 664 -30.45 32.51 11.12
N ALA A 665 -30.43 31.18 10.93
CA ALA A 665 -31.41 30.46 10.12
C ALA A 665 -32.83 30.56 10.69
N ALA A 666 -33.01 30.40 12.00
CA ALA A 666 -34.32 30.46 12.65
C ALA A 666 -34.92 31.88 12.63
N MET A 667 -34.07 32.91 12.70
CA MET A 667 -34.51 34.31 12.70
C MET A 667 -34.59 34.93 11.30
N MET A 668 -34.02 34.31 10.27
CA MET A 668 -33.87 34.90 8.93
C MET A 668 -35.19 35.32 8.29
N ALA A 669 -36.21 34.46 8.44
CA ALA A 669 -37.53 34.64 7.85
C ALA A 669 -38.40 35.66 8.60
N VAL A 670 -38.03 36.04 9.83
CA VAL A 670 -38.88 36.84 10.72
C VAL A 670 -39.10 38.25 10.16
N HIS A 671 -40.36 38.65 10.04
CA HIS A 671 -40.75 39.97 9.56
C HIS A 671 -42.13 40.39 10.04
N THR A 672 -42.38 41.70 10.05
CA THR A 672 -43.68 42.29 10.39
C THR A 672 -44.49 42.68 9.15
N LEU A 673 -45.80 42.87 9.32
CA LEU A 673 -46.67 43.33 8.24
C LEU A 673 -46.16 44.64 7.63
N ARG A 674 -45.74 45.59 8.46
CA ARG A 674 -45.26 46.92 8.03
C ARG A 674 -43.92 46.89 7.29
N GLN A 675 -43.19 45.77 7.31
CA GLN A 675 -42.03 45.55 6.43
C GLN A 675 -42.42 45.08 5.03
N ARG A 676 -43.68 44.66 4.83
CA ARG A 676 -44.25 44.23 3.55
C ARG A 676 -45.22 45.26 2.98
N GLU A 677 -46.08 45.83 3.83
CA GLU A 677 -47.24 46.62 3.43
C GLU A 677 -47.28 48.02 4.06
N ASP A 678 -47.40 49.04 3.21
CA ASP A 678 -47.52 50.43 3.64
C ASP A 678 -48.22 51.28 2.55
N ARG A 679 -49.54 51.53 2.59
CA ARG A 679 -50.20 52.58 1.76
C ARG A 679 -51.48 53.13 2.40
N SER A 680 -51.74 54.44 2.37
CA SER A 680 -53.10 54.96 2.61
C SER A 680 -53.97 55.06 1.38
N LEU A 681 -55.28 55.04 1.58
CA LEU A 681 -56.25 55.46 0.57
C LEU A 681 -56.65 56.93 0.82
N ARG A 682 -56.16 57.88 0.00
CA ARG A 682 -56.79 59.21 -0.15
C ARG A 682 -57.57 59.28 -1.47
N GLY A 683 -58.87 59.54 -1.38
CA GLY A 683 -59.70 60.10 -2.47
C GLY A 683 -60.75 59.15 -3.06
N GLY A 684 -62.04 59.53 -2.91
CA GLY A 684 -63.19 58.80 -3.43
C GLY A 684 -63.27 58.75 -4.96
N GLY A 685 -63.65 57.59 -5.48
CA GLY A 685 -64.00 57.36 -6.88
C GLY A 685 -64.45 55.91 -7.12
N SER A 686 -65.76 55.74 -7.31
CA SER A 686 -66.56 54.57 -7.76
C SER A 686 -66.28 53.15 -7.19
N PRO A 687 -67.31 52.36 -6.81
CA PRO A 687 -67.18 50.97 -6.33
C PRO A 687 -66.70 49.93 -7.37
N SER A 688 -66.28 50.34 -8.56
CA SER A 688 -66.41 49.52 -9.77
C SER A 688 -65.20 49.46 -10.69
N ARG A 689 -63.96 49.59 -10.19
CA ARG A 689 -62.77 49.22 -10.98
C ARG A 689 -61.74 48.44 -10.16
N PRO A 690 -61.33 47.23 -10.60
CA PRO A 690 -60.36 46.41 -9.91
C PRO A 690 -58.95 46.91 -10.26
N LEU A 691 -58.22 47.34 -9.24
CA LEU A 691 -56.82 47.73 -9.26
C LEU A 691 -56.36 47.42 -7.81
N ASP A 692 -55.32 46.64 -7.47
CA ASP A 692 -54.14 46.21 -8.21
C ASP A 692 -53.55 44.98 -7.50
N GLY A 693 -52.99 44.03 -8.27
CA GLY A 693 -51.97 43.14 -7.72
C GLY A 693 -50.73 43.96 -7.37
N ALA A 694 -49.96 43.54 -6.37
CA ALA A 694 -48.74 44.25 -6.02
C ALA A 694 -47.57 43.30 -5.86
N VAL A 695 -46.41 43.72 -6.38
CA VAL A 695 -45.13 43.10 -6.08
C VAL A 695 -44.37 44.00 -5.14
N TRP A 696 -43.73 43.38 -4.16
CA TRP A 696 -42.87 44.07 -3.22
C TRP A 696 -41.53 43.35 -3.16
N LEU A 697 -40.51 44.15 -2.89
CA LEU A 697 -39.13 43.72 -2.73
C LEU A 697 -38.58 44.45 -1.52
N ARG A 698 -37.91 43.73 -0.62
CA ARG A 698 -37.11 44.31 0.45
C ARG A 698 -35.70 43.73 0.42
N ALA A 699 -34.72 44.58 0.69
CA ALA A 699 -33.35 44.21 0.97
C ALA A 699 -33.01 44.71 2.37
N GLU A 700 -32.38 43.87 3.17
CA GLU A 700 -31.95 44.20 4.54
C GLU A 700 -30.50 43.78 4.74
N GLY A 701 -29.73 44.65 5.41
CA GLY A 701 -28.41 44.35 5.94
C GLY A 701 -28.42 44.53 7.44
N GLN A 702 -27.76 43.63 8.17
CA GLN A 702 -27.66 43.68 9.62
C GLN A 702 -26.24 43.40 10.12
N PHE A 703 -25.88 44.04 11.22
CA PHE A 703 -24.67 43.77 11.98
C PHE A 703 -25.05 43.39 13.40
N THR A 704 -24.53 42.27 13.89
CA THR A 704 -24.79 41.74 15.23
C THR A 704 -23.51 41.74 16.04
N SER A 705 -23.59 42.14 17.31
CA SER A 705 -22.50 42.06 18.28
C SER A 705 -23.03 41.49 19.59
N LEU A 706 -22.32 40.52 20.15
CA LEU A 706 -22.57 39.93 21.45
C LEU A 706 -21.23 39.74 22.18
N SER A 707 -21.05 40.37 23.34
CA SER A 707 -19.76 40.37 24.05
C SER A 707 -19.89 40.20 25.56
N GLY A 708 -19.50 39.04 26.12
CA GLY A 708 -19.59 38.79 27.56
C GLY A 708 -18.71 37.63 28.03
N GLY A 709 -18.09 37.75 29.21
CA GLY A 709 -17.15 36.76 29.73
C GLY A 709 -15.90 36.61 28.84
N THR A 710 -15.48 35.36 28.58
CA THR A 710 -14.35 35.01 27.69
C THR A 710 -14.75 34.85 26.22
N ARG A 711 -15.89 35.42 25.82
CA ARG A 711 -16.53 35.17 24.52
C ARG A 711 -16.88 36.48 23.80
N SER A 712 -16.58 36.51 22.51
CA SER A 712 -17.03 37.56 21.60
C SER A 712 -17.59 36.93 20.32
N VAL A 713 -18.84 37.26 19.99
CA VAL A 713 -19.48 36.86 18.74
C VAL A 713 -19.92 38.09 17.97
N SER A 714 -19.46 38.22 16.74
CA SER A 714 -19.90 39.25 15.80
C SER A 714 -20.49 38.63 14.55
N GLY A 715 -21.41 39.32 13.88
CA GLY A 715 -22.05 38.80 12.68
C GLY A 715 -22.48 39.86 11.69
N ASN A 716 -22.59 39.46 10.42
CA ASN A 716 -23.14 40.27 9.34
C ASN A 716 -24.16 39.44 8.56
N GLY A 717 -25.39 39.93 8.51
CA GLY A 717 -26.49 39.33 7.77
C GLY A 717 -26.94 40.18 6.59
N ARG A 718 -27.39 39.52 5.53
CA ARG A 718 -27.97 40.15 4.35
C ARG A 718 -29.12 39.30 3.84
N LEU A 719 -30.22 39.92 3.47
CA LEU A 719 -31.32 39.22 2.81
C LEU A 719 -31.95 40.04 1.71
N VAL A 720 -32.52 39.33 0.75
CA VAL A 720 -33.45 39.84 -0.26
C VAL A 720 -34.72 39.02 -0.13
N HIS A 721 -35.85 39.70 0.07
CA HIS A 721 -37.14 39.08 0.28
C HIS A 721 -38.15 39.77 -0.62
N ALA A 722 -38.88 38.99 -1.41
CA ALA A 722 -39.84 39.50 -2.36
C ALA A 722 -41.14 38.70 -2.29
N GLY A 723 -42.23 39.31 -2.69
CA GLY A 723 -43.51 38.64 -2.78
C GLY A 723 -44.50 39.37 -3.67
N ALA A 724 -45.62 38.69 -3.89
CA ALA A 724 -46.71 39.20 -4.70
C ALA A 724 -48.05 38.95 -4.02
N ASP A 725 -48.91 39.97 -4.00
CA ASP A 725 -50.31 39.85 -3.64
C ASP A 725 -51.04 39.14 -4.80
N LEU A 726 -51.65 37.98 -4.53
CA LEU A 726 -52.27 37.11 -5.52
C LEU A 726 -53.80 37.21 -5.51
N LEU A 727 -54.41 37.20 -4.32
CA LEU A 727 -55.86 37.16 -4.16
C LEU A 727 -56.32 38.23 -3.18
N ARG A 728 -57.52 38.76 -3.40
CA ARG A 728 -58.20 39.68 -2.49
C ARG A 728 -59.68 39.35 -2.40
N PHE A 729 -60.23 39.42 -1.20
CA PHE A 729 -61.65 39.22 -0.92
C PHE A 729 -62.16 40.34 -0.02
N ASP A 730 -63.27 40.98 -0.34
CA ASP A 730 -63.92 41.90 0.60
C ASP A 730 -64.66 41.10 1.68
N ASP A 731 -64.66 41.59 2.92
CA ASP A 731 -65.36 40.92 4.03
C ASP A 731 -66.86 41.29 4.14
N GLY A 732 -67.35 42.11 3.21
CA GLY A 732 -68.74 42.58 3.14
C GLY A 732 -69.12 43.61 4.21
N ARG A 733 -68.20 44.01 5.11
CA ARG A 733 -68.44 44.93 6.23
C ARG A 733 -67.56 46.18 6.21
N GLY A 734 -66.73 46.34 5.18
CA GLY A 734 -65.85 47.48 5.00
C GLY A 734 -64.36 47.12 5.03
N GLY A 735 -64.02 45.89 5.39
CA GLY A 735 -62.68 45.34 5.37
C GLY A 735 -62.41 44.41 4.18
N HIS A 736 -61.19 43.85 4.13
CA HIS A 736 -60.77 42.92 3.08
C HIS A 736 -59.62 42.01 3.51
N PHE A 737 -59.58 40.81 2.92
CA PHE A 737 -58.48 39.87 2.98
C PHE A 737 -57.55 40.02 1.77
N ARG A 738 -56.25 39.81 1.97
CA ARG A 738 -55.23 39.69 0.92
C ARG A 738 -54.43 38.43 1.15
N PHE A 739 -54.17 37.66 0.10
CA PHE A 739 -53.29 36.50 0.15
C PHE A 739 -52.19 36.65 -0.88
N GLY A 740 -50.99 36.23 -0.52
CA GLY A 740 -49.83 36.29 -1.41
C GLY A 740 -48.84 35.17 -1.19
N ALA A 741 -47.90 35.08 -2.12
CA ALA A 741 -46.75 34.20 -2.04
C ALA A 741 -45.48 35.03 -1.93
N MET A 742 -44.48 34.48 -1.24
CA MET A 742 -43.21 35.16 -1.00
C MET A 742 -42.04 34.19 -1.01
N GLY A 743 -40.88 34.73 -1.36
CA GLY A 743 -39.62 34.02 -1.41
C GLY A 743 -38.48 34.92 -0.95
N MET A 744 -37.55 34.34 -0.22
CA MET A 744 -36.38 35.02 0.31
C MET A 744 -35.11 34.25 -0.04
N TYR A 745 -34.04 34.99 -0.30
CA TYR A 745 -32.68 34.50 -0.16
C TYR A 745 -31.99 35.32 0.94
N GLY A 746 -31.29 34.64 1.85
CA GLY A 746 -30.53 35.32 2.89
C GLY A 746 -29.24 34.59 3.21
N SER A 747 -28.30 35.35 3.75
CA SER A 747 -27.00 34.85 4.21
C SER A 747 -26.59 35.56 5.49
N HIS A 748 -25.98 34.84 6.41
CA HIS A 748 -25.38 35.37 7.61
C HIS A 748 -23.99 34.76 7.79
N THR A 749 -23.02 35.59 8.16
CA THR A 749 -21.69 35.15 8.58
C THR A 749 -21.48 35.61 10.02
N SER A 750 -20.98 34.72 10.87
CA SER A 750 -20.58 35.02 12.24
C SER A 750 -19.12 34.67 12.48
N TRP A 751 -18.49 35.40 13.40
CA TRP A 751 -17.17 35.12 13.93
C TRP A 751 -17.29 34.98 15.44
N SER A 752 -16.88 33.83 15.95
CA SER A 752 -16.71 33.56 17.37
C SER A 752 -15.22 33.55 17.70
N THR A 753 -14.86 34.19 18.80
CA THR A 753 -13.49 34.21 19.33
C THR A 753 -13.47 33.71 20.77
N ARG A 754 -12.50 32.84 21.07
CA ARG A 754 -12.18 32.33 22.41
C ARG A 754 -10.68 32.40 22.64
N THR A 755 -10.27 32.88 23.80
CA THR A 755 -8.86 32.84 24.19
C THR A 755 -8.52 31.42 24.65
N LEU A 756 -7.54 30.79 23.99
CA LEU A 756 -7.04 29.45 24.30
C LEU A 756 -5.53 29.51 24.49
N TRP A 757 -4.98 28.52 25.20
CA TRP A 757 -3.54 28.35 25.30
C TRP A 757 -2.95 27.93 23.94
N ASN A 758 -1.94 28.67 23.47
CA ASN A 758 -1.18 28.34 22.27
C ASN A 758 0.13 27.66 22.67
N ALA A 759 0.18 26.34 22.50
CA ALA A 759 1.36 25.53 22.84
C ALA A 759 2.57 25.88 21.96
N THR A 760 2.36 26.22 20.69
CA THR A 760 3.44 26.66 19.78
C THR A 760 4.08 27.99 20.21
N GLY A 761 3.26 28.92 20.70
CA GLY A 761 3.69 30.27 21.08
C GLY A 761 3.96 30.46 22.57
N GLN A 762 3.67 29.44 23.39
CA GLN A 762 3.77 29.46 24.86
C GLN A 762 3.07 30.68 25.47
N ARG A 763 1.86 30.99 25.01
CA ARG A 763 1.06 32.14 25.45
C ARG A 763 -0.42 31.92 25.16
N ASP A 764 -1.28 32.70 25.82
CA ASP A 764 -2.67 32.81 25.42
C ASP A 764 -2.82 33.48 24.05
N ALA A 765 -3.70 32.93 23.22
CA ALA A 765 -4.02 33.49 21.90
C ALA A 765 -5.50 33.28 21.56
N ASP A 766 -6.04 34.19 20.76
CA ASP A 766 -7.43 34.14 20.33
C ASP A 766 -7.62 33.11 19.21
N ALA A 767 -8.29 32.01 19.52
CA ALA A 767 -8.80 31.06 18.55
C ALA A 767 -10.13 31.56 17.98
N THR A 768 -10.28 31.45 16.67
CA THR A 768 -11.48 31.93 15.96
C THR A 768 -12.20 30.80 15.24
N ALA A 769 -13.52 30.88 15.23
CA ALA A 769 -14.41 30.08 14.41
C ALA A 769 -15.34 30.98 13.60
N ARG A 770 -15.37 30.78 12.30
CA ARG A 770 -16.24 31.47 11.34
C ARG A 770 -17.39 30.55 10.98
N GLY A 771 -18.60 30.95 11.36
CA GLY A 771 -19.86 30.35 10.90
C GLY A 771 -20.37 31.07 9.65
N SER A 772 -20.91 30.34 8.70
CA SER A 772 -21.74 30.91 7.64
C SER A 772 -22.98 30.07 7.41
N VAL A 773 -24.10 30.75 7.17
CA VAL A 773 -25.37 30.13 6.76
C VAL A 773 -25.94 30.93 5.60
N ALA A 774 -26.37 30.25 4.54
CA ALA A 774 -27.06 30.87 3.42
C ALA A 774 -28.14 29.93 2.88
N GLY A 775 -29.27 30.49 2.48
CA GLY A 775 -30.38 29.66 2.07
C GLY A 775 -31.54 30.41 1.47
N TYR A 776 -32.52 29.62 1.04
CA TYR A 776 -33.75 30.10 0.45
C TYR A 776 -34.92 29.77 1.38
N ASN A 777 -35.86 30.71 1.48
CA ASN A 777 -37.15 30.48 2.11
C ASN A 777 -38.27 30.69 1.09
N VAL A 778 -39.30 29.87 1.14
CA VAL A 778 -40.52 30.01 0.32
C VAL A 778 -41.74 29.90 1.21
N GLY A 779 -42.75 30.72 0.96
CA GLY A 779 -43.90 30.78 1.85
C GLY A 779 -45.12 31.50 1.30
N LEU A 780 -46.17 31.49 2.10
CA LEU A 780 -47.47 32.10 1.83
C LEU A 780 -47.83 33.04 2.98
N TYR A 781 -48.59 34.08 2.67
CA TYR A 781 -49.11 35.01 3.65
C TYR A 781 -50.58 35.39 3.39
N GLY A 782 -51.26 35.82 4.45
CA GLY A 782 -52.63 36.30 4.44
C GLY A 782 -52.83 37.45 5.42
N THR A 783 -53.41 38.56 4.97
CA THR A 783 -53.72 39.72 5.81
C THR A 783 -55.20 40.07 5.74
N TRP A 784 -55.83 40.27 6.89
CA TRP A 784 -57.14 40.90 7.01
C TRP A 784 -56.99 42.33 7.50
N TYR A 785 -57.65 43.27 6.81
CA TYR A 785 -57.82 44.66 7.24
C TYR A 785 -59.29 44.91 7.54
N GLY A 786 -59.61 45.45 8.71
CA GLY A 786 -60.99 45.74 9.11
C GLY A 786 -61.57 47.01 8.49
N ASP A 787 -60.72 47.88 7.93
CA ASP A 787 -61.11 49.10 7.22
C ASP A 787 -60.62 49.10 5.77
N ARG A 788 -61.26 49.92 4.94
CA ARG A 788 -60.82 50.14 3.55
C ARG A 788 -59.45 50.81 3.48
N ASP A 789 -59.21 51.83 4.31
CA ASP A 789 -57.89 52.46 4.45
C ASP A 789 -57.02 51.58 5.35
N ILE A 790 -56.05 50.86 4.77
CA ILE A 790 -55.20 49.88 5.48
C ILE A 790 -54.26 50.51 6.53
N LEU A 791 -54.24 51.84 6.63
CA LEU A 791 -53.53 52.59 7.66
C LEU A 791 -54.44 53.04 8.81
N SER A 792 -55.71 52.62 8.83
CA SER A 792 -56.64 52.84 9.95
C SER A 792 -57.34 51.55 10.34
N GLY A 793 -57.75 51.45 11.61
CA GLY A 793 -58.53 50.32 12.10
C GLY A 793 -57.70 49.07 12.41
N PRO A 794 -58.37 47.93 12.69
CA PRO A 794 -57.70 46.69 13.07
C PRO A 794 -57.11 45.96 11.84
N TYR A 795 -56.03 45.22 12.06
CA TYR A 795 -55.54 44.24 11.11
C TYR A 795 -55.09 42.95 11.80
N VAL A 796 -55.08 41.86 11.03
CA VAL A 796 -54.45 40.59 11.39
C VAL A 796 -53.64 40.10 10.20
N ASP A 797 -52.37 39.80 10.40
CA ASP A 797 -51.47 39.20 9.40
C ASP A 797 -50.99 37.83 9.85
N ALA A 798 -50.98 36.87 8.94
CA ALA A 798 -50.46 35.53 9.19
C ALA A 798 -49.58 35.09 8.03
N TRP A 799 -48.49 34.40 8.33
CA TRP A 799 -47.62 33.85 7.30
C TRP A 799 -46.90 32.57 7.75
N VAL A 800 -46.49 31.75 6.77
CA VAL A 800 -45.66 30.56 6.97
C VAL A 800 -44.60 30.45 5.87
N MET A 801 -43.38 30.07 6.25
CA MET A 801 -42.25 29.84 5.34
C MET A 801 -41.53 28.53 5.66
N TYR A 802 -41.11 27.82 4.61
CA TYR A 802 -40.14 26.73 4.70
C TYR A 802 -38.77 27.24 4.22
N GLY A 803 -37.73 27.01 5.01
CA GLY A 803 -36.35 27.38 4.72
C GLY A 803 -35.44 26.18 4.50
N ALA A 804 -34.55 26.27 3.52
CA ALA A 804 -33.47 25.29 3.31
C ALA A 804 -32.13 26.03 3.20
N TYR A 805 -31.15 25.58 4.00
CA TYR A 805 -29.89 26.29 4.19
C TYR A 805 -28.68 25.38 4.02
N ALA A 806 -27.62 25.95 3.44
CA ALA A 806 -26.27 25.44 3.50
C ALA A 806 -25.51 26.18 4.60
N ASN A 807 -24.81 25.42 5.45
CA ASN A 807 -24.07 25.94 6.58
C ASN A 807 -22.61 25.51 6.45
N SER A 808 -21.69 26.35 6.91
CA SER A 808 -20.29 25.98 7.08
C SER A 808 -19.74 26.53 8.39
N VAL A 809 -18.79 25.82 8.98
CA VAL A 809 -18.00 26.25 10.13
C VAL A 809 -16.53 26.00 9.80
N GLY A 810 -15.64 26.91 10.16
CA GLY A 810 -14.19 26.71 9.99
C GLY A 810 -13.41 27.78 10.73
N GLY A 811 -12.08 27.77 10.63
CA GLY A 811 -11.25 28.79 11.26
C GLY A 811 -9.90 28.23 11.63
N SER A 812 -9.62 28.14 12.93
CA SER A 812 -8.40 27.50 13.45
C SER A 812 -8.43 25.97 13.38
N LEU A 813 -9.61 25.36 13.28
CA LEU A 813 -9.81 23.97 12.86
C LEU A 813 -10.14 23.88 11.36
N ALA A 814 -9.99 22.67 10.81
CA ALA A 814 -10.43 22.36 9.46
C ALA A 814 -11.92 22.69 9.26
N GLY A 815 -12.32 22.97 8.02
CA GLY A 815 -13.69 23.34 7.69
C GLY A 815 -14.67 22.17 7.75
N ASP A 816 -15.88 22.45 8.19
CA ASP A 816 -17.05 21.58 8.18
C ASP A 816 -18.20 22.22 7.40
N SER A 817 -19.04 21.40 6.75
CA SER A 817 -20.19 21.85 5.97
C SER A 817 -21.38 20.91 6.12
N TYR A 818 -22.56 21.47 6.37
CA TYR A 818 -23.77 20.70 6.61
C TYR A 818 -25.03 21.44 6.13
N ARG A 819 -26.17 20.73 6.08
CA ARG A 819 -27.46 21.28 5.67
C ARG A 819 -28.40 21.41 6.86
N SER A 820 -29.24 22.44 6.83
CA SER A 820 -30.30 22.63 7.81
C SER A 820 -31.59 23.11 7.15
N ARG A 821 -32.70 23.00 7.87
CA ARG A 821 -34.02 23.44 7.43
C ARG A 821 -34.76 24.18 8.52
N THR A 822 -35.70 25.05 8.13
CA THR A 822 -36.65 25.68 9.05
C THR A 822 -38.09 25.58 8.59
N VAL A 823 -39.01 25.58 9.54
CA VAL A 823 -40.43 25.89 9.33
C VAL A 823 -40.80 27.03 10.27
N THR A 824 -41.06 28.21 9.71
CA THR A 824 -41.33 29.42 10.50
C THR A 824 -42.72 29.95 10.16
N GLY A 825 -43.53 30.22 11.18
CA GLY A 825 -44.84 30.84 11.04
C GLY A 825 -45.01 32.02 11.98
N SER A 826 -45.87 32.97 11.60
CA SER A 826 -46.17 34.16 12.41
C SER A 826 -47.64 34.53 12.35
N LEU A 827 -48.12 35.13 13.44
CA LEU A 827 -49.41 35.78 13.58
C LEU A 827 -49.20 37.16 14.21
N GLU A 828 -49.56 38.22 13.50
CA GLU A 828 -49.48 39.62 13.93
C GLU A 828 -50.86 40.24 13.97
N ALA A 829 -51.13 41.07 14.97
CA ALA A 829 -52.35 41.87 15.04
C ALA A 829 -52.03 43.27 15.53
N GLY A 830 -52.74 44.26 15.01
CA GLY A 830 -52.57 45.65 15.43
C GLY A 830 -53.81 46.48 15.18
N TYR A 831 -53.82 47.69 15.72
CA TYR A 831 -54.91 48.64 15.54
C TYR A 831 -54.35 50.04 15.32
N SER A 832 -54.63 50.65 14.18
CA SER A 832 -54.16 52.00 13.89
C SER A 832 -55.20 53.06 14.30
N PHE A 833 -54.85 53.88 15.29
CA PHE A 833 -55.63 55.02 15.76
C PHE A 833 -55.14 56.31 15.11
N ARG A 834 -56.02 57.02 14.41
CA ARG A 834 -55.73 58.38 13.95
C ARG A 834 -55.86 59.36 15.12
N PHE A 835 -54.79 60.08 15.44
CA PHE A 835 -54.78 61.05 16.55
C PHE A 835 -54.61 62.51 16.11
N TYR A 836 -54.22 62.76 14.86
CA TYR A 836 -54.07 64.12 14.32
C TYR A 836 -54.40 64.19 12.83
N GLU A 837 -55.10 65.24 12.43
CA GLU A 837 -55.39 65.56 11.03
C GLU A 837 -55.44 67.08 10.83
N ARG A 838 -54.61 67.61 9.94
CA ARG A 838 -54.62 69.03 9.56
C ARG A 838 -54.13 69.20 8.13
N GLY A 839 -55.01 69.70 7.25
CA GLY A 839 -54.73 69.89 5.83
C GLY A 839 -54.26 68.59 5.16
N ASP A 840 -53.04 68.62 4.64
CA ASP A 840 -52.44 67.51 3.91
C ASP A 840 -51.76 66.45 4.77
N SER A 841 -51.76 66.62 6.10
CA SER A 841 -51.10 65.73 7.04
C SER A 841 -52.05 65.00 7.99
N ARG A 842 -51.84 63.68 8.15
CA ARG A 842 -52.51 62.79 9.12
C ARG A 842 -51.46 62.03 9.93
N PHE A 843 -51.66 61.84 11.23
CA PHE A 843 -50.81 60.97 12.04
C PHE A 843 -51.61 59.91 12.78
N PHE A 844 -50.97 58.75 12.92
CA PHE A 844 -51.52 57.53 13.48
C PHE A 844 -50.58 56.95 14.51
N VAL A 845 -51.17 56.34 15.54
CA VAL A 845 -50.49 55.51 16.52
C VAL A 845 -51.06 54.10 16.41
N GLU A 846 -50.17 53.12 16.27
CA GLU A 846 -50.52 51.73 15.98
C GLU A 846 -49.83 50.82 17.01
N PRO A 847 -50.50 50.46 18.10
CA PRO A 847 -50.10 49.30 18.89
C PRO A 847 -50.19 48.02 18.05
N GLU A 848 -49.19 47.16 18.21
CA GLU A 848 -49.00 45.93 17.47
C GLU A 848 -48.48 44.81 18.38
N ALA A 849 -48.93 43.58 18.13
CA ALA A 849 -48.47 42.38 18.81
C ALA A 849 -48.22 41.27 17.79
N GLN A 850 -47.13 40.52 17.96
CA GLN A 850 -46.75 39.43 17.05
C GLN A 850 -46.33 38.19 17.82
N LEU A 851 -46.74 37.02 17.35
CA LEU A 851 -46.28 35.70 17.78
C LEU A 851 -45.63 35.00 16.58
N VAL A 852 -44.40 34.52 16.76
CA VAL A 852 -43.63 33.78 15.76
C VAL A 852 -43.22 32.44 16.37
N VAL A 853 -43.39 31.37 15.60
CA VAL A 853 -42.90 30.03 15.94
C VAL A 853 -41.96 29.58 14.84
N SER A 854 -40.73 29.18 15.18
CA SER A 854 -39.73 28.69 14.23
C SER A 854 -39.16 27.36 14.66
N ASP A 855 -39.37 26.32 13.86
CA ASP A 855 -38.73 25.02 14.05
C ASP A 855 -37.46 24.92 13.18
N TYR A 856 -36.32 24.63 13.79
CA TYR A 856 -35.03 24.43 13.13
C TYR A 856 -34.57 22.98 13.29
N HIS A 857 -34.00 22.41 12.22
CA HIS A 857 -33.40 21.07 12.25
C HIS A 857 -32.14 20.96 11.38
N ALA A 858 -31.09 20.34 11.93
CA ALA A 858 -29.91 19.85 11.23
C ALA A 858 -29.57 18.42 11.70
N ALA A 859 -29.08 17.59 10.78
CA ALA A 859 -28.75 16.19 11.08
C ALA A 859 -27.39 16.05 11.78
N ALA A 860 -27.24 14.98 12.56
CA ALA A 860 -25.97 14.59 13.16
C ALA A 860 -24.92 14.25 12.09
N HIS A 861 -23.65 14.60 12.31
CA HIS A 861 -22.56 14.35 11.36
C HIS A 861 -21.17 14.45 12.02
N GLN A 862 -20.16 13.88 11.37
CA GLN A 862 -18.76 13.99 11.79
C GLN A 862 -18.22 15.38 11.45
N THR A 863 -17.48 15.98 12.38
CA THR A 863 -16.77 17.25 12.22
C THR A 863 -15.28 17.05 12.58
N PRO A 864 -14.40 17.99 12.22
CA PRO A 864 -12.98 17.92 12.59
C PRO A 864 -12.70 17.85 14.10
N GLY A 865 -13.59 18.38 14.94
CA GLY A 865 -13.45 18.35 16.41
C GLY A 865 -14.21 17.21 17.11
N GLY A 866 -14.95 16.38 16.36
CA GLY A 866 -15.83 15.37 16.95
C GLY A 866 -17.11 15.09 16.17
N TYR A 867 -17.92 14.18 16.69
CA TYR A 867 -19.26 13.87 16.21
C TYR A 867 -20.28 14.87 16.76
N LEU A 868 -20.95 15.60 15.89
CA LEU A 868 -22.00 16.54 16.27
C LEU A 868 -23.35 15.83 16.26
N ASP A 869 -24.09 15.92 17.37
CA ASP A 869 -25.45 15.37 17.48
C ASP A 869 -26.46 16.15 16.62
N ALA A 870 -27.63 15.56 16.39
CA ALA A 870 -28.71 16.22 15.66
C ALA A 870 -29.17 17.48 16.40
N LEU A 871 -29.13 18.62 15.73
CA LEU A 871 -29.53 19.91 16.30
C LEU A 871 -30.98 20.21 15.92
N GLY A 872 -31.88 20.16 16.91
CA GLY A 872 -33.29 20.53 16.76
C GLY A 872 -33.70 21.58 17.79
N SER A 873 -34.43 22.62 17.36
CA SER A 873 -34.97 23.65 18.27
C SER A 873 -36.31 24.17 17.75
N THR A 874 -37.31 24.28 18.62
CA THR A 874 -38.56 25.00 18.33
C THR A 874 -38.60 26.28 19.15
N ASP A 875 -38.46 27.41 18.46
CA ASP A 875 -38.35 28.74 19.03
C ASP A 875 -39.71 29.44 19.03
N VAL A 876 -40.09 30.03 20.16
CA VAL A 876 -41.26 30.90 20.26
C VAL A 876 -40.81 32.32 20.57
N LEU A 877 -41.17 33.26 19.70
CA LEU A 877 -40.83 34.68 19.80
C LEU A 877 -42.11 35.49 19.81
N THR A 878 -42.22 36.39 20.78
CA THR A 878 -43.33 37.34 20.93
C THR A 878 -42.80 38.75 20.80
N ARG A 879 -43.63 39.64 20.27
CA ARG A 879 -43.33 41.05 20.09
C ARG A 879 -44.51 41.87 20.55
N VAL A 880 -44.25 42.94 21.27
CA VAL A 880 -45.21 44.02 21.51
C VAL A 880 -44.57 45.33 21.08
N GLY A 881 -45.24 46.09 20.21
CA GLY A 881 -44.72 47.33 19.67
C GLY A 881 -45.75 48.43 19.59
N VAL A 882 -45.26 49.66 19.42
CA VAL A 882 -46.06 50.82 19.08
C VAL A 882 -45.35 51.54 17.94
N ARG A 883 -46.08 51.72 16.83
CA ARG A 883 -45.65 52.47 15.66
C ARG A 883 -46.39 53.80 15.57
N VAL A 884 -45.66 54.90 15.53
CA VAL A 884 -46.21 56.23 15.20
C VAL A 884 -45.81 56.56 13.77
N HIS A 885 -46.80 56.81 12.91
CA HIS A 885 -46.55 57.11 11.51
C HIS A 885 -47.39 58.29 11.02
N GLY A 886 -46.79 59.10 10.15
CA GLY A 886 -47.40 60.25 9.52
C GLY A 886 -47.66 60.01 8.04
N ILE A 887 -48.59 60.76 7.48
CA ILE A 887 -48.86 60.79 6.05
C ILE A 887 -49.01 62.24 5.66
N THR A 888 -48.13 62.72 4.78
CA THR A 888 -48.17 64.06 4.23
C THR A 888 -48.31 63.99 2.72
N THR A 889 -49.37 64.60 2.19
CA THR A 889 -49.58 64.71 0.75
C THR A 889 -48.55 65.68 0.15
N MET A 890 -47.91 65.26 -0.94
CA MET A 890 -46.91 65.98 -1.70
C MET A 890 -47.49 66.42 -3.06
N PRO A 891 -46.90 67.41 -3.75
CA PRO A 891 -47.34 67.83 -5.08
C PRO A 891 -47.46 66.67 -6.07
N ALA A 892 -48.44 66.76 -6.97
CA ALA A 892 -48.82 65.72 -7.94
C ALA A 892 -49.45 64.44 -7.35
N GLY A 893 -50.03 64.52 -6.14
CA GLY A 893 -50.78 63.43 -5.52
C GLY A 893 -49.91 62.28 -5.02
N ARG A 894 -48.67 62.58 -4.63
CA ARG A 894 -47.71 61.64 -4.00
C ARG A 894 -47.81 61.74 -2.48
N GLU A 895 -47.34 60.74 -1.75
CA GLU A 895 -47.30 60.74 -0.27
C GLU A 895 -45.87 60.56 0.27
N LEU A 896 -45.53 61.30 1.33
CA LEU A 896 -44.38 61.05 2.20
C LEU A 896 -44.87 60.57 3.56
N ARG A 897 -44.29 59.47 4.04
CA ARG A 897 -44.76 58.77 5.23
C ARG A 897 -43.64 58.43 6.19
N PRO A 898 -43.27 59.37 7.09
CA PRO A 898 -42.29 59.10 8.12
C PRO A 898 -42.89 58.20 9.21
N PHE A 899 -42.06 57.39 9.85
CA PHE A 899 -42.46 56.59 10.99
C PHE A 899 -41.34 56.45 12.02
N ILE A 900 -41.76 56.21 13.26
CA ILE A 900 -40.93 55.72 14.35
C ILE A 900 -41.67 54.58 15.03
N GLU A 901 -40.94 53.55 15.43
CA GLU A 901 -41.49 52.33 15.98
C GLU A 901 -40.61 51.85 17.12
N ALA A 902 -41.23 51.66 18.29
CA ALA A 902 -40.58 51.05 19.44
C ALA A 902 -41.20 49.66 19.65
N SER A 903 -40.38 48.65 19.90
CA SER A 903 -40.83 47.28 20.13
C SER A 903 -40.05 46.62 21.25
N TRP A 904 -40.72 45.75 21.98
CA TRP A 904 -40.12 44.80 22.90
C TRP A 904 -40.32 43.40 22.34
N TRP A 905 -39.21 42.70 22.13
CA TRP A 905 -39.16 41.31 21.71
C TRP A 905 -38.85 40.42 22.90
N HIS A 906 -39.65 39.37 23.07
CA HIS A 906 -39.45 38.32 24.06
C HIS A 906 -39.43 36.96 23.37
N GLY A 907 -38.29 36.29 23.31
CA GLY A 907 -38.16 35.01 22.58
C GLY A 907 -36.87 34.27 22.91
N PRO A 908 -36.58 33.15 22.23
CA PRO A 908 -35.84 32.03 22.81
C PRO A 908 -34.51 32.48 23.42
N GLY A 909 -34.35 32.22 24.71
CA GLY A 909 -33.19 32.68 25.47
C GLY A 909 -31.92 31.85 25.30
N SER A 910 -32.02 30.66 24.70
CA SER A 910 -30.87 29.75 24.52
C SER A 910 -31.18 28.59 23.59
N ARG A 911 -30.21 28.20 22.76
CA ARG A 911 -30.16 26.92 22.05
C ARG A 911 -28.97 26.10 22.53
N SER A 912 -29.06 24.78 22.44
CA SER A 912 -27.98 23.87 22.82
C SER A 912 -27.68 22.85 21.74
N LEU A 913 -26.43 22.42 21.66
CA LEU A 913 -25.96 21.28 20.85
C LEU A 913 -25.12 20.36 21.73
N ALA A 914 -24.87 19.14 21.25
CA ALA A 914 -23.87 18.25 21.82
C ALA A 914 -22.80 17.89 20.79
N LEU A 915 -21.54 17.92 21.21
CA LEU A 915 -20.37 17.51 20.42
C LEU A 915 -19.67 16.40 21.20
N ASP A 916 -19.65 15.18 20.66
CA ASP A 916 -19.25 13.96 21.37
C ASP A 916 -19.90 13.86 22.76
N GLY A 917 -21.21 14.09 22.86
CA GLY A 917 -21.94 14.06 24.14
C GLY A 917 -21.72 15.28 25.06
N ASN A 918 -20.74 16.14 24.80
CA ASN A 918 -20.52 17.37 25.57
C ASN A 918 -21.50 18.47 25.15
N ALA A 919 -22.32 18.94 26.08
CA ALA A 919 -23.36 19.94 25.82
C ALA A 919 -22.81 21.37 25.82
N PHE A 920 -23.12 22.11 24.75
CA PHE A 920 -22.81 23.53 24.59
C PHE A 920 -24.10 24.32 24.40
N SER A 921 -24.18 25.52 24.97
CA SER A 921 -25.36 26.38 24.81
C SER A 921 -24.98 27.81 24.42
N PHE A 922 -25.78 28.39 23.53
CA PHE A 922 -25.67 29.74 23.00
C PHE A 922 -26.96 30.48 23.32
N GLY A 923 -26.87 31.48 24.19
CA GLY A 923 -27.98 32.36 24.53
C GLY A 923 -27.93 33.68 23.78
N VAL A 924 -29.06 34.05 23.18
CA VAL A 924 -29.37 35.45 22.84
C VAL A 924 -30.25 35.99 23.96
N PRO A 925 -30.14 37.26 24.38
CA PRO A 925 -30.98 37.80 25.44
C PRO A 925 -32.47 37.59 25.15
N ARG A 926 -33.21 37.07 26.15
CA ARG A 926 -34.65 36.80 26.03
C ARG A 926 -35.42 38.06 25.69
N ASP A 927 -35.10 39.14 26.40
CA ASP A 927 -35.77 40.43 26.32
C ASP A 927 -34.90 41.43 25.58
N ARG A 928 -35.44 41.97 24.47
CA ARG A 928 -34.72 42.89 23.58
C ARG A 928 -35.60 44.09 23.26
N ALA A 929 -35.08 45.29 23.47
CA ALA A 929 -35.73 46.52 23.06
C ALA A 929 -35.26 46.87 21.64
N ALA A 930 -36.20 47.21 20.76
CA ALA A 930 -35.92 47.60 19.39
C ALA A 930 -36.52 48.99 19.09
N LEU A 931 -35.75 49.84 18.43
CA LEU A 931 -36.19 51.13 17.91
C LEU A 931 -35.94 51.16 16.41
N ARG A 932 -36.94 51.53 15.61
CA ARG A 932 -36.84 51.66 14.16
C ARG A 932 -37.40 53.00 13.70
N VAL A 933 -36.68 53.67 12.81
CA VAL A 933 -37.07 54.95 12.21
C VAL A 933 -36.92 54.85 10.70
N GLY A 934 -37.85 55.43 9.96
CA GLY A 934 -37.79 55.41 8.51
C GLY A 934 -38.82 56.30 7.85
N ALA A 935 -38.83 56.26 6.52
CA ALA A 935 -39.84 56.95 5.73
C ALA A 935 -40.12 56.22 4.41
N THR A 936 -41.38 56.25 3.98
CA THR A 936 -41.81 55.77 2.67
C THR A 936 -42.23 56.95 1.78
N GLY A 937 -41.66 57.02 0.57
CA GLY A 937 -42.00 58.03 -0.43
C GLY A 937 -42.59 57.42 -1.70
N GLU A 938 -43.67 58.00 -2.21
CA GLU A 938 -44.21 57.65 -3.53
C GLU A 938 -43.49 58.43 -4.62
N PHE A 939 -42.82 57.72 -5.54
CA PHE A 939 -42.10 58.34 -6.66
C PHE A 939 -42.99 58.45 -7.90
N ALA A 940 -43.91 57.50 -8.07
CA ALA A 940 -44.95 57.51 -9.08
C ALA A 940 -46.26 56.95 -8.49
N LYS A 941 -47.40 57.17 -9.16
CA LYS A 941 -48.73 56.68 -8.72
C LYS A 941 -48.77 55.18 -8.37
N ARG A 942 -47.87 54.39 -8.98
CA ARG A 942 -47.78 52.94 -8.88
C ARG A 942 -46.49 52.44 -8.22
N PHE A 943 -45.55 53.33 -7.85
CA PHE A 943 -44.23 52.93 -7.36
C PHE A 943 -43.83 53.72 -6.10
N ALA A 944 -43.49 52.98 -5.04
CA ALA A 944 -43.06 53.54 -3.76
C ALA A 944 -41.74 52.90 -3.29
N VAL A 945 -40.93 53.69 -2.60
CA VAL A 945 -39.69 53.25 -1.96
C VAL A 945 -39.71 53.62 -0.49
N SER A 946 -39.28 52.71 0.37
CA SER A 946 -39.15 52.90 1.81
C SER A 946 -37.71 52.64 2.24
N ALA A 947 -37.21 53.45 3.16
CA ALA A 947 -35.90 53.24 3.78
C ALA A 947 -36.03 53.39 5.30
N SER A 948 -35.35 52.51 6.05
CA SER A 948 -35.36 52.56 7.51
C SER A 948 -34.06 52.08 8.13
N LEU A 949 -33.76 52.61 9.31
CA LEU A 949 -32.69 52.16 10.19
C LEU A 949 -33.29 51.71 11.52
N GLY A 950 -32.77 50.63 12.08
CA GLY A 950 -33.20 50.10 13.37
C GLY A 950 -32.04 49.62 14.23
N VAL A 951 -32.23 49.70 15.54
CA VAL A 951 -31.32 49.15 16.55
C VAL A 951 -32.14 48.27 17.48
N GLU A 952 -31.65 47.07 17.75
CA GLU A 952 -32.20 46.11 18.70
C GLU A 952 -31.11 45.79 19.73
N SER A 953 -31.37 45.98 21.01
CA SER A 953 -30.37 45.76 22.07
C SER A 953 -30.98 45.24 23.36
N ASN A 954 -30.14 44.71 24.25
CA ASN A 954 -30.50 44.44 25.64
C ASN A 954 -29.82 45.46 26.58
N LEU A 955 -29.95 45.27 27.90
CA LEU A 955 -29.34 46.13 28.93
C LEU A 955 -27.88 45.79 29.25
N SER A 956 -27.25 44.83 28.56
CA SER A 956 -25.87 44.40 28.83
C SER A 956 -24.97 44.47 27.60
N ASP A 957 -25.03 43.46 26.73
CA ASP A 957 -23.93 43.07 25.85
C ASP A 957 -24.35 42.66 24.43
N TYR A 958 -25.62 42.79 24.08
CA TYR A 958 -26.16 42.44 22.75
C TYR A 958 -26.65 43.69 22.01
N ALA A 959 -26.23 43.82 20.75
CA ALA A 959 -26.75 44.83 19.84
C ALA A 959 -26.84 44.31 18.40
N VAL A 960 -27.93 44.66 17.71
CA VAL A 960 -28.12 44.48 16.28
C VAL A 960 -28.47 45.80 15.64
N VAL A 961 -27.74 46.18 14.59
CA VAL A 961 -28.05 47.35 13.77
C VAL A 961 -28.54 46.87 12.42
N LYS A 962 -29.75 47.30 12.02
CA LYS A 962 -30.44 46.88 10.79
C LYS A 962 -30.65 48.08 9.87
N GLY A 963 -30.36 47.92 8.59
CA GLY A 963 -30.73 48.86 7.53
C GLY A 963 -31.59 48.14 6.49
N GLN A 964 -32.72 48.74 6.14
CA GLN A 964 -33.68 48.16 5.20
C GLN A 964 -34.03 49.15 4.08
N LEU A 965 -34.07 48.65 2.85
CA LEU A 965 -34.62 49.31 1.68
C LEU A 965 -35.77 48.46 1.14
N SER A 966 -36.89 49.06 0.78
CA SER A 966 -38.03 48.34 0.22
C SER A 966 -38.64 49.09 -0.95
N MET A 967 -39.11 48.35 -1.94
CA MET A 967 -39.73 48.87 -3.15
C MET A 967 -41.05 48.15 -3.39
N LYS A 968 -42.06 48.87 -3.87
CA LYS A 968 -43.37 48.29 -4.17
C LYS A 968 -43.91 48.84 -5.48
N TYR A 969 -44.37 47.95 -6.35
CA TYR A 969 -45.04 48.26 -7.62
C TYR A 969 -46.45 47.67 -7.65
N ARG A 970 -47.41 48.41 -8.20
CA ARG A 970 -48.86 48.11 -8.18
C ARG A 970 -49.45 48.29 -9.60
N TRP A 971 -50.36 47.43 -10.07
CA TRP A 971 -50.91 47.52 -11.45
C TRP A 971 -52.38 47.21 -11.66
#